data_AF-A0A2E2UNR4-F1
#
_entry.id   AF-A0A2E2UNR4-F1
#
_cell.length_a   1.000
_cell.length_b   1.000
_cell.length_c   1.000
_cell.angle_alpha   90.00
_cell.angle_beta   90.00
_cell.angle_gamma   90.00
#
_symmetry.space_group_name_H-M   'P 1'
#
loop_
_entity.id
_entity.type
_entity.pdbx_description
1 polymer ?
#
loop_
_entity_poly.entity_id
_entity_poly.type
_entity_poly.pdbx_seq_one_letter_code
_entity_poly.pdbx_strand_id
1 'polypeptide(L)'
;MTLRIGIDVGGTFTDFALYDHDRTYLATDKVLTTPTDPVRGILTGLDSLLAETNLPPRVFWGSTVVHGTTLATNSLIERKGAKTALITTEGARDVLETGRENRYDPYKRFLRRAKALIPRHLRRTITERVRQDGTTQTPIDVAALEEILKQLHAESVESIAVCLLNSYIAREHEDQVRTKVKELGINIPVSLSADIAPSIGEFVRTTTVAANAYIQPTIAGYLERLGAALTQAGHTGHLYLMSSDGLLSSTETTLKAPIRLLESGPAAGSLAAAELAQQIGLAKVIAFDMGGTTTKISLVTNGEPHLSSSLEAARVERHRRGSGLTIKIPSIELLEIGAGGGSLVGFDQMGFLTLGPESAGAKPGPACYGLGGLKPTVTDANLLLGYLSEDASLAGGLQIKNELALASIKKVARTAGVTSSEAAQRIRRLATEMMAQAIHLHVTEIGDDPRNYDLLAFGGAAPLHVYDVARTLGIKRIHLTERAGVLSSVGLLTGVPGHEASRTLILPLARLDPASLESAFSQLKEEARVRLEGSGVPPNTITYNYSLDMRYAGQGHDIDIPIDCLTKVSSQTLTSTFEVIYKTRYGILQSGTLEIRACRIRARGPKQPQMHLKGIPDTLPNEKTPSRLVWFEETNSQVETPVLNWKDFIPGSATPGPFLLEVDHTTYVVGPSGRLMISSTGEVTIHVSPKKATSERNFETEVALARLRSVADEADRAIQKTAFSSVVRDAKDYSLVITDPQGVCIALPTECMPLFVTSMPRTISFLAELFSEIGLVDGDVIITNDPWICAGHKSDIVLVAPVFSGPKLVAYVGTILHIADIGGPIGDFRASDIYEEGLSIPPVKLIAAGQKCLEIENLILANVRIPHQVQSDLTAMLTAIAIAKDRLTSLLQDVPHMDLTDLAKEFQIMAERVVQEGIALIPDDTYQAELTIDGPPNAEQIDSYDPVRLSLSILKKNNTLGLDFSGSDKQLENQPINVPISYTLADSIYAVQYLMAPDIPNIGPQFSPVTVLAPKGNILSAVPPVPVYARTRTGLHINTLLNSALAEIFPKQVQAASGHAIILTVSGYYEQRDFFKVSIMPKGGMGATGGQDGAHCTEFPTNSTMIEAEIAESLCPIQIHRSLRMDSGGPGRQRGGLGKVLKLTSTTENPLTIGYRPNFVSNPPIGLLGGLPGSLARIELNGELPQQNPLTITEGDVLTIWTAGGGGIGDPFCRDPNLVRQDVVAGVVSAQQALRIYGVAIDPRFFEIDFPTTQQLRSIKSE
;
A
#
# COMPACT_ATOMS: atom_id res chain seq x y z
N MET A 1 15.20 31.24 -32.45
CA MET A 1 15.07 29.78 -32.48
C MET A 1 14.88 29.28 -31.08
N THR A 2 13.62 29.21 -30.68
CA THR A 2 13.19 28.64 -29.41
C THR A 2 12.89 27.17 -29.67
N LEU A 3 13.93 26.32 -29.66
CA LEU A 3 13.81 24.89 -29.94
C LEU A 3 13.84 24.11 -28.62
N ARG A 4 12.89 23.19 -28.43
CA ARG A 4 12.83 22.29 -27.26
C ARG A 4 12.89 20.84 -27.72
N ILE A 5 13.64 20.03 -27.00
CA ILE A 5 13.83 18.60 -27.29
C ILE A 5 13.49 17.81 -26.02
N GLY A 6 12.51 16.92 -26.10
CA GLY A 6 12.11 15.98 -25.07
C GLY A 6 12.72 14.62 -25.36
N ILE A 7 13.37 14.03 -24.37
CA ILE A 7 14.04 12.72 -24.48
C ILE A 7 13.60 11.86 -23.30
N ASP A 8 12.77 10.85 -23.54
CA ASP A 8 12.34 9.89 -22.52
C ASP A 8 13.03 8.54 -22.73
N VAL A 9 13.91 8.16 -21.80
CA VAL A 9 14.58 6.85 -21.82
C VAL A 9 13.78 5.85 -20.99
N GLY A 10 12.94 5.08 -21.68
CA GLY A 10 12.17 3.97 -21.13
C GLY A 10 12.96 2.66 -21.02
N GLY A 11 12.25 1.58 -20.66
CA GLY A 11 12.85 0.23 -20.58
C GLY A 11 12.95 -0.49 -21.93
N THR A 12 11.98 -0.28 -22.82
CA THR A 12 11.92 -0.93 -24.15
C THR A 12 12.34 0.03 -25.26
N PHE A 13 11.81 1.25 -25.25
CA PHE A 13 12.08 2.27 -26.27
C PHE A 13 12.58 3.58 -25.65
N THR A 14 13.36 4.32 -26.43
CA THR A 14 13.70 5.72 -26.15
C THR A 14 12.89 6.59 -27.10
N ASP A 15 12.08 7.46 -26.53
CA ASP A 15 11.12 8.31 -27.25
C ASP A 15 11.68 9.74 -27.33
N PHE A 16 11.61 10.34 -28.51
CA PHE A 16 12.07 11.70 -28.77
C PHE A 16 10.94 12.57 -29.28
N ALA A 17 10.94 13.83 -28.85
CA ALA A 17 10.09 14.88 -29.40
C ALA A 17 10.91 16.15 -29.60
N LEU A 18 10.75 16.82 -30.73
CA LEU A 18 11.37 18.12 -31.02
C LEU A 18 10.27 19.10 -31.42
N TYR A 19 10.21 20.23 -30.73
CA TYR A 19 9.32 21.33 -31.08
C TYR A 19 10.11 22.59 -31.45
N ASP A 20 9.84 23.08 -32.66
CA ASP A 20 10.31 24.37 -33.16
C ASP A 20 9.19 25.40 -33.02
N HIS A 21 9.30 26.29 -32.02
CA HIS A 21 8.31 27.35 -31.81
C HIS A 21 8.23 28.33 -32.97
N ASP A 22 9.33 28.58 -33.69
CA ASP A 22 9.37 29.58 -34.75
C ASP A 22 8.63 29.05 -36.00
N ARG A 23 8.68 27.74 -36.25
CA ARG A 23 7.98 27.06 -37.36
C ARG A 23 6.65 26.42 -36.96
N THR A 24 6.32 26.42 -35.67
CA THR A 24 5.18 25.66 -35.10
C THR A 24 5.18 24.20 -35.53
N TYR A 25 6.35 23.56 -35.51
CA TYR A 25 6.57 22.22 -36.05
C TYR A 25 6.98 21.24 -34.94
N LEU A 26 6.29 20.09 -34.86
CA LEU A 26 6.60 18.98 -33.94
C LEU A 26 7.04 17.76 -34.74
N ALA A 27 8.22 17.23 -34.43
CA ALA A 27 8.71 15.95 -34.92
C ALA A 27 8.90 14.98 -33.75
N THR A 28 8.70 13.69 -33.99
CA THR A 28 8.84 12.63 -32.98
C THR A 28 9.52 11.42 -33.58
N ASP A 29 10.36 10.74 -32.81
CA ASP A 29 11.02 9.50 -33.22
C ASP A 29 11.00 8.50 -32.04
N LYS A 30 11.08 7.20 -32.36
CA LYS A 30 11.03 6.09 -31.39
C LYS A 30 12.03 5.01 -31.78
N VAL A 31 13.09 4.88 -30.98
CA VAL A 31 14.16 3.91 -31.21
C VAL A 31 14.24 2.88 -30.08
N LEU A 32 14.88 1.74 -30.35
CA LEU A 32 15.15 0.75 -29.30
C LEU A 32 16.11 1.33 -28.26
N THR A 33 15.78 1.12 -26.98
CA THR A 33 16.66 1.52 -25.87
C THR A 33 17.97 0.76 -25.99
N THR A 34 19.09 1.41 -25.68
CA THR A 34 20.41 0.78 -25.54
C THR A 34 20.79 0.71 -24.06
N PRO A 35 20.35 -0.31 -23.28
CA PRO A 35 20.42 -0.27 -21.82
C PRO A 35 21.86 -0.27 -21.28
N THR A 36 22.79 -0.85 -22.02
CA THR A 36 24.21 -0.91 -21.66
C THR A 36 24.94 0.41 -21.90
N ASP A 37 24.41 1.27 -22.78
CA ASP A 37 24.95 2.61 -23.07
C ASP A 37 23.81 3.57 -23.48
N PRO A 38 23.03 4.08 -22.50
CA PRO A 38 21.91 4.95 -22.79
C PRO A 38 22.32 6.26 -23.47
N VAL A 39 23.52 6.78 -23.16
CA VAL A 39 24.03 8.04 -23.73
C VAL A 39 24.24 7.90 -25.23
N ARG A 40 24.81 6.78 -25.69
CA ARG A 40 24.94 6.50 -27.13
C ARG A 40 23.59 6.34 -27.81
N GLY A 41 22.64 5.67 -27.15
CA GLY A 41 21.26 5.54 -27.64
C GLY A 41 20.60 6.91 -27.85
N ILE A 42 20.78 7.82 -26.89
CA ILE A 42 20.30 9.22 -26.97
C ILE A 42 20.90 9.94 -28.18
N LEU A 43 22.23 9.91 -28.35
CA LEU A 43 22.89 10.60 -29.47
C LEU A 43 22.44 10.05 -30.83
N THR A 44 22.33 8.73 -30.95
CA THR A 44 21.91 8.08 -32.21
C THR A 44 20.47 8.46 -32.58
N GLY A 45 19.56 8.48 -31.60
CA GLY A 45 18.18 8.92 -31.83
C GLY A 45 18.05 10.42 -32.10
N LEU A 46 18.90 11.26 -31.49
CA LEU A 46 18.97 12.69 -31.83
C LEU A 46 19.44 12.91 -33.28
N ASP A 47 20.46 12.17 -33.72
CA ASP A 47 20.94 12.26 -35.10
C ASP A 47 19.85 11.84 -36.11
N SER A 48 19.10 10.77 -35.80
CA SER A 48 17.94 10.31 -36.57
C SER A 48 16.86 11.38 -36.68
N LEU A 49 16.40 11.92 -35.53
CA LEU A 49 15.37 12.96 -35.48
C LEU A 49 15.80 14.25 -36.20
N LEU A 50 17.06 14.67 -36.06
CA LEU A 50 17.56 15.86 -36.74
C LEU A 50 17.66 15.66 -38.27
N ALA A 51 18.02 14.45 -38.72
CA ALA A 51 18.07 14.13 -40.15
C ALA A 51 16.68 14.20 -40.80
N GLU A 52 15.63 13.72 -40.13
CA GLU A 52 14.26 13.76 -40.65
C GLU A 52 13.68 15.17 -40.74
N THR A 53 14.09 16.08 -39.84
CA THR A 53 13.54 17.44 -39.77
C THR A 53 14.18 18.44 -40.74
N ASN A 54 15.20 18.03 -41.52
CA ASN A 54 16.00 18.90 -42.40
C ASN A 54 16.53 20.18 -41.69
N LEU A 55 16.72 20.13 -40.37
CA LEU A 55 17.25 21.25 -39.58
C LEU A 55 18.80 21.23 -39.62
N PRO A 56 19.48 22.39 -39.78
CA PRO A 56 20.93 22.41 -39.71
C PRO A 56 21.40 22.10 -38.28
N PRO A 57 22.49 21.33 -38.09
CA PRO A 57 22.99 20.95 -36.76
C PRO A 57 23.24 22.12 -35.81
N ARG A 58 23.47 23.33 -36.34
CA ARG A 58 23.64 24.57 -35.56
C ARG A 58 22.43 24.95 -34.71
N VAL A 59 21.22 24.48 -35.05
CA VAL A 59 19.98 24.78 -34.30
C VAL A 59 19.95 24.05 -32.95
N PHE A 60 20.71 22.95 -32.82
CA PHE A 60 20.88 22.19 -31.57
C PHE A 60 21.73 22.91 -30.52
N TRP A 61 22.52 23.92 -30.90
CA TRP A 61 23.49 24.55 -30.00
C TRP A 61 22.84 25.36 -28.88
N GLY A 62 21.69 26.01 -29.09
CA GLY A 62 21.03 26.85 -28.07
C GLY A 62 19.68 26.31 -27.57
N SER A 63 19.36 25.04 -27.84
CA SER A 63 18.06 24.46 -27.52
C SER A 63 17.89 24.17 -26.02
N THR A 64 16.65 23.96 -25.59
CA THR A 64 16.37 23.39 -24.27
C THR A 64 16.14 21.89 -24.41
N VAL A 65 16.98 21.09 -23.77
CA VAL A 65 16.81 19.63 -23.69
C VAL A 65 16.14 19.30 -22.36
N VAL A 66 15.02 18.58 -22.43
CA VAL A 66 14.30 18.07 -21.27
C VAL A 66 14.38 16.55 -21.29
N HIS A 67 14.95 15.98 -20.23
CA HIS A 67 15.23 14.57 -20.17
C HIS A 67 14.44 13.87 -19.05
N GLY A 68 13.69 12.84 -19.43
CA GLY A 68 13.08 11.86 -18.54
C GLY A 68 13.84 10.53 -18.59
N THR A 69 13.93 9.84 -17.45
CA THR A 69 14.65 8.56 -17.41
C THR A 69 14.07 7.62 -16.37
N THR A 70 14.02 6.34 -16.73
CA THR A 70 13.68 5.25 -15.80
C THR A 70 14.88 4.73 -15.01
N LEU A 71 16.08 5.31 -15.17
CA LEU A 71 17.31 4.82 -14.54
C LEU A 71 17.21 4.79 -13.00
N ALA A 72 16.60 5.81 -12.38
CA ALA A 72 16.37 5.84 -10.93
C ALA A 72 15.48 4.68 -10.48
N THR A 73 14.34 4.49 -11.17
CA THR A 73 13.39 3.40 -10.90
C THR A 73 14.07 2.03 -11.07
N ASN A 74 14.79 1.82 -12.17
CA ASN A 74 15.49 0.55 -12.44
C ASN A 74 16.59 0.26 -11.43
N SER A 75 17.35 1.28 -11.00
CA SER A 75 18.41 1.13 -9.99
C SER A 75 17.86 0.63 -8.65
N LEU A 76 16.69 1.12 -8.24
CA LEU A 76 16.00 0.63 -7.03
C LEU A 76 15.45 -0.79 -7.23
N ILE A 77 14.74 -1.05 -8.34
CA ILE A 77 14.11 -2.36 -8.62
C ILE A 77 15.16 -3.47 -8.74
N GLU A 78 16.21 -3.24 -9.52
CA GLU A 78 17.27 -4.22 -9.79
C GLU A 78 18.31 -4.29 -8.68
N ARG A 79 18.18 -3.45 -7.64
CA ARG A 79 19.16 -3.30 -6.54
C ARG A 79 20.57 -2.99 -7.07
N LYS A 80 20.68 -2.14 -8.08
CA LYS A 80 21.95 -1.66 -8.69
C LYS A 80 22.28 -0.22 -8.27
N GLY A 81 22.36 0.02 -6.97
CA GLY A 81 22.81 1.30 -6.41
C GLY A 81 24.19 1.17 -5.77
N ALA A 82 24.62 2.27 -5.17
CA ALA A 82 25.90 2.40 -4.52
C ALA A 82 25.95 1.69 -3.16
N LYS A 83 27.13 1.25 -2.75
CA LYS A 83 27.37 0.76 -1.38
C LYS A 83 27.16 1.89 -0.38
N THR A 84 25.98 1.91 0.22
CA THR A 84 25.50 3.03 1.03
C THR A 84 25.53 2.69 2.52
N ALA A 85 25.87 3.66 3.36
CA ALA A 85 25.74 3.58 4.81
C ALA A 85 24.57 4.44 5.31
N LEU A 86 24.02 4.08 6.47
CA LEU A 86 23.00 4.86 7.17
C LEU A 86 23.54 5.26 8.55
N ILE A 87 23.43 6.54 8.90
CA ILE A 87 23.67 7.05 10.25
C ILE A 87 22.33 7.47 10.85
N THR A 88 21.97 6.88 12.00
CA THR A 88 20.73 7.21 12.72
C THR A 88 20.99 7.50 14.19
N THR A 89 19.98 8.03 14.87
CA THR A 89 19.92 8.05 16.33
C THR A 89 20.03 6.63 16.90
N GLU A 90 20.64 6.49 18.07
CA GLU A 90 20.59 5.27 18.87
C GLU A 90 19.14 4.80 19.09
N GLY A 91 18.86 3.51 18.82
CA GLY A 91 17.50 2.98 18.88
C GLY A 91 16.65 3.19 17.62
N ALA A 92 17.22 3.70 16.52
CA ALA A 92 16.55 3.83 15.21
C ALA A 92 17.21 3.01 14.09
N ARG A 93 18.30 2.27 14.37
CA ARG A 93 19.07 1.48 13.39
C ARG A 93 18.22 0.52 12.55
N ASP A 94 17.27 -0.13 13.19
CA ASP A 94 16.56 -1.28 12.64
C ASP A 94 15.23 -0.91 11.97
N VAL A 95 14.93 0.39 11.85
CA VAL A 95 13.70 0.93 11.25
C VAL A 95 13.47 0.45 9.81
N LEU A 96 14.55 0.35 9.00
CA LEU A 96 14.46 -0.20 7.63
C LEU A 96 14.09 -1.69 7.58
N GLU A 97 14.33 -2.44 8.67
CA GLU A 97 14.05 -3.87 8.75
C GLU A 97 12.66 -4.15 9.30
N THR A 98 12.27 -3.44 10.36
CA THR A 98 10.98 -3.64 11.04
C THR A 98 9.83 -2.99 10.28
N GLY A 99 10.09 -1.88 9.58
CA GLY A 99 9.06 -1.08 8.94
C GLY A 99 7.95 -0.71 9.93
N ARG A 100 6.70 -0.97 9.54
CA ARG A 100 5.51 -0.84 10.41
C ARG A 100 5.08 -2.14 11.07
N GLU A 101 5.87 -3.21 10.93
CA GLU A 101 5.66 -4.51 11.61
C GLU A 101 4.42 -5.30 11.19
N ASN A 102 3.76 -4.88 10.12
CA ASN A 102 2.59 -5.54 9.56
C ASN A 102 2.93 -6.42 8.35
N ARG A 103 1.96 -7.24 7.97
CA ARG A 103 1.91 -8.01 6.73
C ARG A 103 1.09 -7.19 5.73
N TYR A 104 1.64 -6.94 4.54
CA TYR A 104 0.89 -6.26 3.47
C TYR A 104 -0.21 -7.13 2.86
N ASP A 105 -0.11 -8.46 3.08
CA ASP A 105 -1.16 -9.42 2.77
C ASP A 105 -1.32 -10.35 3.99
N PRO A 106 -2.37 -10.16 4.81
CA PRO A 106 -2.60 -10.96 6.01
C PRO A 106 -2.69 -12.45 5.69
N TYR A 107 -3.27 -12.80 4.54
CA TYR A 107 -3.67 -14.17 4.15
C TYR A 107 -2.53 -14.95 3.48
N LYS A 108 -1.57 -14.24 2.89
CA LYS A 108 -0.49 -14.87 2.15
C LYS A 108 0.47 -15.67 3.03
N ARG A 109 0.48 -16.99 2.88
CA ARG A 109 1.35 -17.89 3.64
C ARG A 109 2.83 -17.53 3.56
N PHE A 110 3.35 -17.48 2.33
CA PHE A 110 4.75 -17.17 2.04
C PHE A 110 4.93 -15.70 1.67
N LEU A 111 4.72 -14.83 2.65
CA LEU A 111 4.92 -13.38 2.49
C LEU A 111 6.42 -13.07 2.34
N ARG A 112 6.78 -12.25 1.34
CA ARG A 112 8.16 -11.76 1.15
C ARG A 112 8.18 -10.26 1.33
N ARG A 113 9.07 -9.73 2.17
CA ARG A 113 9.26 -8.28 2.30
C ARG A 113 10.32 -7.77 1.31
N ALA A 114 10.20 -6.52 0.90
CA ALA A 114 11.27 -5.82 0.21
C ALA A 114 12.53 -5.82 1.09
N LYS A 115 13.64 -6.34 0.57
CA LYS A 115 14.93 -6.27 1.27
C LYS A 115 15.32 -4.81 1.43
N ALA A 116 15.75 -4.44 2.64
CA ALA A 116 16.27 -3.12 2.91
C ALA A 116 17.46 -2.77 1.98
N LEU A 117 17.51 -1.52 1.52
CA LEU A 117 18.54 -1.05 0.58
C LEU A 117 19.94 -1.05 1.21
N ILE A 118 20.01 -0.71 2.49
CA ILE A 118 21.26 -0.62 3.25
C ILE A 118 21.32 -1.86 4.16
N PRO A 119 22.32 -2.74 4.04
CA PRO A 119 22.43 -3.91 4.91
C PRO A 119 22.71 -3.48 6.36
N ARG A 120 22.25 -4.28 7.33
CA ARG A 120 22.28 -3.89 8.74
C ARG A 120 23.69 -3.57 9.29
N HIS A 121 24.73 -4.25 8.82
CA HIS A 121 26.12 -3.95 9.20
C HIS A 121 26.67 -2.63 8.63
N LEU A 122 25.96 -1.92 7.74
CA LEU A 122 26.30 -0.55 7.28
C LEU A 122 25.38 0.51 7.91
N ARG A 123 24.52 0.13 8.87
CA ARG A 123 23.67 1.04 9.64
C ARG A 123 24.37 1.33 10.97
N ARG A 124 24.89 2.54 11.14
CA ARG A 124 25.62 3.01 12.32
C ARG A 124 24.68 3.91 13.13
N THR A 125 24.79 3.82 14.44
CA THR A 125 24.07 4.69 15.36
C THR A 125 25.01 5.68 16.00
N ILE A 126 24.52 6.89 16.24
CA ILE A 126 25.21 7.88 17.05
C ILE A 126 24.36 8.21 18.28
N THR A 127 25.01 8.57 19.39
CA THR A 127 24.33 9.02 20.59
C THR A 127 24.07 10.52 20.47
N GLU A 128 22.81 10.87 20.18
CA GLU A 128 22.28 12.23 20.20
C GLU A 128 20.76 12.16 20.47
N ARG A 129 20.13 13.28 20.86
CA ARG A 129 18.67 13.32 21.01
C ARG A 129 18.12 14.74 20.87
N VAL A 130 17.12 14.87 20.01
CA VAL A 130 16.26 16.05 19.89
C VAL A 130 14.85 15.68 20.35
N ARG A 131 14.21 16.53 21.15
CA ARG A 131 12.82 16.37 21.63
C ARG A 131 11.81 16.72 20.53
N GLN A 132 10.55 16.31 20.71
CA GLN A 132 9.48 16.59 19.75
C GLN A 132 9.20 18.09 19.52
N ASP A 133 9.65 18.96 20.42
CA ASP A 133 9.56 20.42 20.31
C ASP A 133 10.78 21.06 19.62
N GLY A 134 11.74 20.24 19.16
CA GLY A 134 12.98 20.69 18.53
C GLY A 134 14.10 21.03 19.49
N THR A 135 13.89 20.95 20.82
CA THR A 135 14.96 21.22 21.78
C THR A 135 16.00 20.10 21.79
N THR A 136 17.29 20.48 21.85
CA THR A 136 18.38 19.50 21.98
C THR A 136 18.44 18.98 23.41
N GLN A 137 18.21 17.68 23.60
CA GLN A 137 18.36 17.01 24.88
C GLN A 137 19.78 16.43 25.05
N THR A 138 20.28 15.73 24.04
CA THR A 138 21.62 15.16 24.04
C THR A 138 22.35 15.63 22.78
N PRO A 139 23.48 16.38 22.90
CA PRO A 139 24.26 16.79 21.74
C PRO A 139 24.90 15.58 21.05
N ILE A 140 25.31 15.75 19.80
CA ILE A 140 26.01 14.69 19.06
C ILE A 140 27.39 14.39 19.67
N ASP A 141 27.71 13.10 19.83
CA ASP A 141 29.07 12.67 20.18
C ASP A 141 30.01 12.79 18.96
N VAL A 142 30.74 13.91 18.90
CA VAL A 142 31.62 14.21 17.77
C VAL A 142 32.76 13.21 17.61
N ALA A 143 33.30 12.69 18.72
CA ALA A 143 34.41 11.74 18.67
C ALA A 143 33.96 10.38 18.13
N ALA A 144 32.81 9.88 18.61
CA ALA A 144 32.21 8.66 18.08
C ALA A 144 31.82 8.80 16.60
N LEU A 145 31.30 9.97 16.19
CA LEU A 145 31.00 10.26 14.79
C LEU A 145 32.26 10.18 13.91
N GLU A 146 33.38 10.77 14.34
CA GLU A 146 34.65 10.71 13.59
C GLU A 146 35.11 9.27 13.36
N GLU A 147 35.05 8.43 14.40
CA GLU A 147 35.42 7.01 14.28
C GLU A 147 34.48 6.23 13.37
N ILE A 148 33.17 6.48 13.46
CA ILE A 148 32.18 5.89 12.53
C ILE A 148 32.52 6.26 11.09
N LEU A 149 32.80 7.53 10.80
CA LEU A 149 33.10 8.00 9.45
C LEU A 149 34.40 7.39 8.90
N LYS A 150 35.45 7.27 9.73
CA LYS A 150 36.70 6.60 9.34
C LYS A 150 36.48 5.11 9.01
N GLN A 151 35.68 4.41 9.80
CA GLN A 151 35.34 3.01 9.56
C GLN A 151 34.54 2.84 8.25
N LEU A 152 33.51 3.65 8.04
CA LEU A 152 32.71 3.61 6.80
C LEU A 152 33.57 3.91 5.56
N HIS A 153 34.53 4.83 5.68
CA HIS A 153 35.49 5.10 4.61
C HIS A 153 36.40 3.89 4.33
N ALA A 154 36.93 3.25 5.37
CA ALA A 154 37.73 2.02 5.24
C ALA A 154 36.93 0.85 4.62
N GLU A 155 35.62 0.79 4.90
CA GLU A 155 34.70 -0.16 4.28
C GLU A 155 34.34 0.20 2.82
N SER A 156 34.92 1.25 2.23
CA SER A 156 34.67 1.69 0.85
C SER A 156 33.19 2.00 0.58
N VAL A 157 32.53 2.63 1.54
CA VAL A 157 31.18 3.19 1.35
C VAL A 157 31.25 4.31 0.31
N GLU A 158 30.29 4.31 -0.62
CA GLU A 158 30.21 5.24 -1.74
C GLU A 158 29.23 6.40 -1.48
N SER A 159 28.33 6.27 -0.51
CA SER A 159 27.38 7.32 -0.11
C SER A 159 26.87 7.12 1.33
N ILE A 160 26.46 8.22 1.98
CA ILE A 160 25.92 8.21 3.34
C ILE A 160 24.51 8.82 3.36
N ALA A 161 23.56 8.08 3.92
CA ALA A 161 22.26 8.60 4.35
C ALA A 161 22.31 8.94 5.85
N VAL A 162 21.71 10.06 6.24
CA VAL A 162 21.58 10.48 7.63
C VAL A 162 20.09 10.67 7.93
N CYS A 163 19.58 10.01 8.97
CA CYS A 163 18.21 10.19 9.46
C CYS A 163 18.22 10.16 10.99
N LEU A 164 18.21 11.34 11.59
CA LEU A 164 18.11 11.50 13.04
C LEU A 164 16.65 11.72 13.45
N LEU A 165 16.27 11.26 14.64
CA LEU A 165 14.93 11.48 15.19
C LEU A 165 14.70 12.97 15.43
N ASN A 166 13.51 13.46 15.08
CA ASN A 166 13.10 14.86 15.11
C ASN A 166 13.94 15.82 14.23
N SER A 167 14.72 15.28 13.28
CA SER A 167 15.46 16.08 12.28
C SER A 167 14.58 16.95 11.39
N TYR A 168 13.29 16.61 11.24
CA TYR A 168 12.32 17.39 10.48
C TYR A 168 11.98 18.74 11.14
N ILE A 169 12.21 18.88 12.44
CA ILE A 169 12.01 20.12 13.21
C ILE A 169 13.34 20.80 13.57
N ALA A 170 14.38 20.04 13.90
CA ALA A 170 15.72 20.55 14.23
C ALA A 170 16.81 19.82 13.42
N ARG A 171 17.34 20.47 12.39
CA ARG A 171 18.27 19.89 11.41
C ARG A 171 19.74 19.95 11.81
N GLU A 172 20.06 20.66 12.90
CA GLU A 172 21.41 21.06 13.27
C GLU A 172 22.35 19.86 13.46
N HIS A 173 21.86 18.76 14.04
CA HIS A 173 22.66 17.54 14.21
C HIS A 173 22.98 16.84 12.88
N GLU A 174 22.04 16.82 11.93
CA GLU A 174 22.29 16.28 10.59
C GLU A 174 23.32 17.13 9.82
N ASP A 175 23.24 18.46 9.97
CA ASP A 175 24.20 19.39 9.36
C ASP A 175 25.63 19.21 9.93
N GLN A 176 25.75 18.89 11.21
CA GLN A 176 27.04 18.57 11.84
C GLN A 176 27.66 17.30 11.25
N VAL A 177 26.87 16.25 10.97
CA VAL A 177 27.36 15.04 10.29
C VAL A 177 27.95 15.39 8.92
N ARG A 178 27.22 16.14 8.10
CA ARG A 178 27.69 16.58 6.77
C ARG A 178 28.96 17.43 6.86
N THR A 179 29.03 18.34 7.83
CA THR A 179 30.19 19.20 8.05
C THR A 179 31.41 18.36 8.42
N LYS A 180 31.25 17.38 9.31
CA LYS A 180 32.35 16.52 9.74
C LYS A 180 32.91 15.64 8.61
N VAL A 181 32.05 15.12 7.72
CA VAL A 181 32.48 14.38 6.52
C VAL A 181 33.42 15.24 5.66
N LYS A 182 33.10 16.53 5.48
CA LYS A 182 33.94 17.48 4.73
C LYS A 182 35.25 17.77 5.46
N GLU A 183 35.23 17.98 6.77
CA GLU A 183 36.42 18.26 7.58
C GLU A 183 37.44 17.11 7.54
N LEU A 184 36.96 15.86 7.52
CA LEU A 184 37.82 14.66 7.41
C LEU A 184 38.38 14.45 5.99
N GLY A 185 38.01 15.28 5.01
CA GLY A 185 38.45 15.14 3.62
C GLY A 185 37.85 13.92 2.91
N ILE A 186 36.74 13.37 3.40
CA ILE A 186 36.11 12.20 2.82
C ILE A 186 35.18 12.65 1.68
N ASN A 187 35.57 12.36 0.44
CA ASN A 187 34.81 12.76 -0.75
C ASN A 187 33.68 11.77 -1.10
N ILE A 188 32.68 11.69 -0.23
CA ILE A 188 31.46 10.89 -0.44
C ILE A 188 30.20 11.75 -0.27
N PRO A 189 29.18 11.58 -1.12
CA PRO A 189 27.93 12.32 -1.00
C PRO A 189 27.17 11.95 0.28
N VAL A 190 26.63 12.98 0.94
CA VAL A 190 25.84 12.86 2.17
C VAL A 190 24.43 13.38 1.91
N SER A 191 23.44 12.50 2.05
CA SER A 191 22.01 12.84 1.98
C SER A 191 21.45 13.01 3.39
N LEU A 192 20.91 14.18 3.69
CA LEU A 192 20.27 14.49 4.97
C LEU A 192 18.76 14.33 4.87
N SER A 193 18.14 13.69 5.86
CA SER A 193 16.70 13.44 5.82
C SER A 193 15.89 14.74 5.88
N ALA A 194 16.40 15.76 6.58
CA ALA A 194 15.83 17.10 6.62
C ALA A 194 15.87 17.85 5.27
N ASP A 195 16.78 17.47 4.35
CA ASP A 195 16.85 18.06 3.01
C ASP A 195 15.95 17.33 2.00
N ILE A 196 15.76 16.01 2.18
CA ILE A 196 15.06 15.15 1.22
C ILE A 196 13.56 15.00 1.55
N ALA A 197 13.20 14.77 2.82
CA ALA A 197 11.83 14.52 3.26
C ALA A 197 11.56 15.07 4.68
N PRO A 198 11.50 16.40 4.87
CA PRO A 198 11.37 17.06 6.19
C PRO A 198 9.96 16.94 6.80
N SER A 199 9.58 15.71 7.16
CA SER A 199 8.28 15.42 7.77
C SER A 199 8.39 14.45 8.93
N ILE A 200 7.48 14.58 9.90
CA ILE A 200 7.32 13.63 11.01
C ILE A 200 7.04 12.20 10.52
N GLY A 201 7.53 11.20 11.28
CA GLY A 201 7.45 9.77 10.98
C GLY A 201 8.79 9.25 10.45
N GLU A 202 9.56 8.59 11.31
CA GLU A 202 10.93 8.19 11.00
C GLU A 202 11.02 7.08 9.95
N PHE A 203 10.03 6.20 9.81
CA PHE A 203 10.14 5.04 8.91
C PHE A 203 10.21 5.44 7.45
N VAL A 204 9.21 6.20 7.00
CA VAL A 204 9.13 6.62 5.59
C VAL A 204 10.24 7.62 5.28
N ARG A 205 10.59 8.49 6.23
CA ARG A 205 11.70 9.44 6.08
C ARG A 205 13.05 8.72 5.93
N THR A 206 13.32 7.72 6.76
CA THR A 206 14.53 6.88 6.67
C THR A 206 14.58 6.12 5.35
N THR A 207 13.46 5.52 4.92
CA THR A 207 13.38 4.78 3.64
C THR A 207 13.66 5.70 2.45
N THR A 208 13.16 6.93 2.49
CA THR A 208 13.33 7.94 1.43
C THR A 208 14.76 8.42 1.32
N VAL A 209 15.39 8.83 2.44
CA VAL A 209 16.78 9.30 2.42
C VAL A 209 17.77 8.17 2.09
N ALA A 210 17.49 6.95 2.55
CA ALA A 210 18.26 5.76 2.17
C ALA A 210 18.18 5.50 0.67
N ALA A 211 16.97 5.57 0.07
CA ALA A 211 16.80 5.41 -1.37
C ALA A 211 17.51 6.50 -2.18
N ASN A 212 17.48 7.75 -1.71
CA ASN A 212 18.20 8.85 -2.33
C ASN A 212 19.71 8.60 -2.36
N ALA A 213 20.32 8.34 -1.20
CA ALA A 213 21.75 8.06 -1.08
C ALA A 213 22.17 6.82 -1.90
N TYR A 214 21.29 5.80 -1.96
CA TYR A 214 21.54 4.57 -2.71
C TYR A 214 21.69 4.77 -4.20
N ILE A 215 20.89 5.64 -4.82
CA ILE A 215 20.95 5.87 -6.27
C ILE A 215 21.84 7.06 -6.66
N GLN A 216 22.19 7.92 -5.71
CA GLN A 216 22.84 9.20 -5.98
C GLN A 216 24.16 9.07 -6.78
N PRO A 217 25.11 8.17 -6.42
CA PRO A 217 26.34 8.02 -7.22
C PRO A 217 26.09 7.52 -8.65
N THR A 218 25.17 6.56 -8.83
CA THR A 218 24.81 6.03 -10.15
C THR A 218 24.24 7.10 -11.07
N ILE A 219 23.31 7.91 -10.54
CA ILE A 219 22.70 9.02 -11.29
C ILE A 219 23.72 10.12 -11.56
N ALA A 220 24.60 10.43 -10.61
CA ALA A 220 25.68 11.41 -10.81
C ALA A 220 26.57 11.04 -12.00
N GLY A 221 27.11 9.82 -12.01
CA GLY A 221 27.95 9.37 -13.11
C GLY A 221 27.22 9.32 -14.46
N TYR A 222 25.91 9.07 -14.47
CA TYR A 222 25.10 9.13 -15.69
C TYR A 222 24.95 10.56 -16.22
N LEU A 223 24.55 11.50 -15.36
CA LEU A 223 24.33 12.89 -15.76
C LEU A 223 25.62 13.60 -16.18
N GLU A 224 26.75 13.27 -15.54
CA GLU A 224 28.07 13.76 -15.96
C GLU A 224 28.42 13.30 -17.38
N ARG A 225 28.24 12.00 -17.69
CA ARG A 225 28.49 11.48 -19.05
C ARG A 225 27.56 12.09 -20.09
N LEU A 226 26.28 12.22 -19.76
CA LEU A 226 25.29 12.82 -20.65
C LEU A 226 25.63 14.29 -20.94
N GLY A 227 25.94 15.07 -19.91
CA GLY A 227 26.34 16.47 -20.05
C GLY A 227 27.60 16.64 -20.91
N ALA A 228 28.62 15.80 -20.68
CA ALA A 228 29.85 15.81 -21.48
C ALA A 228 29.60 15.44 -22.94
N ALA A 229 28.78 14.40 -23.20
CA ALA A 229 28.43 13.95 -24.54
C ALA A 229 27.65 15.02 -25.33
N LEU A 230 26.66 15.66 -24.70
CA LEU A 230 25.91 16.77 -25.31
C LEU A 230 26.83 17.96 -25.64
N THR A 231 27.76 18.29 -24.73
CA THR A 231 28.75 19.35 -24.94
C THR A 231 29.68 19.02 -26.13
N GLN A 232 30.15 17.77 -26.24
CA GLN A 232 30.97 17.31 -27.37
C GLN A 232 30.20 17.34 -28.71
N ALA A 233 28.89 17.09 -28.68
CA ALA A 233 27.99 17.26 -29.82
C ALA A 233 27.68 18.74 -30.15
N GLY A 234 28.25 19.69 -29.40
CA GLY A 234 28.12 21.13 -29.63
C GLY A 234 26.93 21.79 -28.94
N HIS A 235 26.23 21.11 -28.03
CA HIS A 235 25.16 21.71 -27.24
C HIS A 235 25.70 22.74 -26.24
N THR A 236 25.15 23.96 -26.28
CA THR A 236 25.47 25.08 -25.37
C THR A 236 24.23 25.61 -24.63
N GLY A 237 23.10 24.93 -24.77
CA GLY A 237 21.82 25.28 -24.17
C GLY A 237 21.62 24.69 -22.77
N HIS A 238 20.35 24.55 -22.36
CA HIS A 238 19.99 24.04 -21.04
C HIS A 238 19.60 22.56 -21.08
N LEU A 239 20.15 21.77 -20.15
CA LEU A 239 19.69 20.42 -19.86
C LEU A 239 18.87 20.43 -18.56
N TYR A 240 17.58 20.14 -18.67
CA TYR A 240 16.67 19.94 -17.55
C TYR A 240 16.30 18.49 -17.37
N LEU A 241 16.07 18.10 -16.13
CA LEU A 241 15.55 16.81 -15.74
C LEU A 241 14.13 17.00 -15.23
N MET A 242 13.23 16.12 -15.65
CA MET A 242 11.87 16.12 -15.14
C MET A 242 11.77 15.32 -13.85
N SER A 243 11.21 15.94 -12.83
CA SER A 243 10.93 15.30 -11.54
C SER A 243 9.56 14.61 -11.54
N SER A 244 9.30 13.76 -10.54
CA SER A 244 8.05 13.00 -10.36
C SER A 244 6.80 13.89 -10.31
N ASP A 245 6.94 15.14 -9.85
CA ASP A 245 5.87 16.15 -9.73
C ASP A 245 5.61 16.93 -11.04
N GLY A 246 6.29 16.55 -12.13
CA GLY A 246 6.20 17.17 -13.44
C GLY A 246 6.98 18.49 -13.58
N LEU A 247 7.73 18.91 -12.55
CA LEU A 247 8.55 20.11 -12.62
C LEU A 247 9.94 19.82 -13.16
N LEU A 248 10.53 20.80 -13.84
CA LEU A 248 11.87 20.73 -14.37
C LEU A 248 12.89 21.24 -13.36
N SER A 249 14.01 20.53 -13.25
CA SER A 249 15.14 20.88 -12.38
C SER A 249 16.45 20.83 -13.16
N SER A 250 17.40 21.70 -12.78
CA SER A 250 18.76 21.63 -13.31
C SER A 250 19.46 20.34 -12.87
N THR A 251 20.49 19.93 -13.61
CA THR A 251 21.36 18.80 -13.23
C THR A 251 21.88 18.92 -11.80
N GLU A 252 22.41 20.09 -11.42
CA GLU A 252 22.93 20.33 -10.07
C GLU A 252 21.87 20.14 -8.97
N THR A 253 20.66 20.66 -9.18
CA THR A 253 19.55 20.52 -8.23
C THR A 253 19.11 19.05 -8.11
N THR A 254 18.97 18.38 -9.26
CA THR A 254 18.60 16.96 -9.32
C THR A 254 19.61 16.07 -8.60
N LEU A 255 20.91 16.37 -8.66
CA LEU A 255 21.94 15.57 -7.98
C LEU A 255 21.85 15.61 -6.45
N LYS A 256 21.22 16.64 -5.86
CA LYS A 256 20.96 16.70 -4.41
C LYS A 256 19.84 15.73 -4.00
N ALA A 257 18.81 15.59 -4.84
CA ALA A 257 17.64 14.75 -4.58
C ALA A 257 17.25 13.87 -5.79
N PRO A 258 18.12 12.99 -6.30
CA PRO A 258 17.84 12.17 -7.49
C PRO A 258 16.68 11.20 -7.31
N ILE A 259 16.27 10.94 -6.07
CA ILE A 259 15.05 10.18 -5.76
C ILE A 259 13.80 10.81 -6.38
N ARG A 260 13.81 12.12 -6.64
CA ARG A 260 12.72 12.83 -7.33
C ARG A 260 12.62 12.51 -8.83
N LEU A 261 13.50 11.67 -9.40
CA LEU A 261 13.39 11.21 -10.79
C LEU A 261 12.51 9.96 -10.96
N LEU A 262 12.03 9.37 -9.86
CA LEU A 262 11.16 8.20 -9.91
C LEU A 262 9.90 8.50 -10.70
N GLU A 263 9.48 7.59 -11.58
CA GLU A 263 8.26 7.74 -12.39
C GLU A 263 8.20 9.06 -13.21
N SER A 264 9.35 9.61 -13.63
CA SER A 264 9.39 10.83 -14.46
C SER A 264 8.65 10.64 -15.79
N GLY A 265 8.89 9.58 -16.57
CA GLY A 265 8.22 9.36 -17.87
C GLY A 265 6.68 9.47 -17.84
N PRO A 266 5.97 8.70 -16.99
CA PRO A 266 4.51 8.79 -16.86
C PRO A 266 4.00 10.17 -16.43
N ALA A 267 4.75 10.88 -15.58
CA ALA A 267 4.40 12.24 -15.18
C ALA A 267 4.30 13.17 -16.40
N ALA A 268 5.15 13.00 -17.42
CA ALA A 268 5.04 13.79 -18.66
C ALA A 268 3.78 13.45 -19.45
N GLY A 269 3.36 12.18 -19.51
CA GLY A 269 2.09 11.82 -20.13
C GLY A 269 0.91 12.59 -19.50
N SER A 270 0.90 12.72 -18.18
CA SER A 270 -0.10 13.52 -17.45
C SER A 270 0.00 15.02 -17.75
N LEU A 271 1.22 15.57 -17.89
CA LEU A 271 1.41 16.97 -18.30
C LEU A 271 0.96 17.24 -19.74
N ALA A 272 1.18 16.30 -20.65
CA ALA A 272 0.68 16.41 -22.02
C ALA A 272 -0.85 16.41 -22.05
N ALA A 273 -1.48 15.54 -21.25
CA ALA A 273 -2.93 15.52 -21.08
C ALA A 273 -3.46 16.84 -20.50
N ALA A 274 -2.76 17.39 -19.51
CA ALA A 274 -3.10 18.66 -18.90
C ALA A 274 -2.99 19.85 -19.86
N GLU A 275 -1.92 19.89 -20.65
CA GLU A 275 -1.75 20.88 -21.71
C GLU A 275 -2.89 20.78 -22.72
N LEU A 276 -3.15 19.59 -23.27
CA LEU A 276 -4.23 19.36 -24.25
C LEU A 276 -5.60 19.77 -23.70
N ALA A 277 -5.89 19.43 -22.44
CA ALA A 277 -7.11 19.84 -21.75
C ALA A 277 -7.25 21.36 -21.68
N GLN A 278 -6.17 22.10 -21.36
CA GLN A 278 -6.19 23.57 -21.38
C GLN A 278 -6.48 24.11 -22.78
N GLN A 279 -5.88 23.53 -23.84
CA GLN A 279 -6.07 24.01 -25.21
C GLN A 279 -7.51 23.84 -25.72
N ILE A 280 -8.18 22.78 -25.26
CA ILE A 280 -9.55 22.43 -25.63
C ILE A 280 -10.58 23.07 -24.68
N GLY A 281 -10.14 23.60 -23.53
CA GLY A 281 -11.02 24.18 -22.52
C GLY A 281 -11.74 23.13 -21.68
N LEU A 282 -11.11 21.98 -21.44
CA LEU A 282 -11.63 20.91 -20.60
C LEU A 282 -11.29 21.16 -19.12
N ALA A 283 -12.32 21.10 -18.26
CA ALA A 283 -12.15 21.26 -16.83
C ALA A 283 -11.65 19.99 -16.13
N LYS A 284 -12.03 18.80 -16.62
CA LYS A 284 -11.70 17.51 -15.98
C LYS A 284 -11.40 16.45 -17.04
N VAL A 285 -10.21 15.85 -16.97
CA VAL A 285 -9.81 14.77 -17.88
C VAL A 285 -9.06 13.66 -17.14
N ILE A 286 -9.32 12.42 -17.53
CA ILE A 286 -8.59 11.24 -17.10
C ILE A 286 -7.52 10.94 -18.15
N ALA A 287 -6.26 11.03 -17.76
CA ALA A 287 -5.11 10.64 -18.57
C ALA A 287 -4.91 9.13 -18.41
N PHE A 288 -5.18 8.35 -19.46
CA PHE A 288 -5.14 6.89 -19.45
C PHE A 288 -4.00 6.36 -20.33
N ASP A 289 -2.90 5.95 -19.70
CA ASP A 289 -1.71 5.36 -20.34
C ASP A 289 -1.70 3.85 -20.14
N MET A 290 -1.63 3.06 -21.21
CA MET A 290 -1.51 1.62 -21.11
C MET A 290 -0.45 1.10 -22.08
N GLY A 291 0.54 0.44 -21.48
CA GLY A 291 1.62 -0.26 -22.18
C GLY A 291 1.45 -1.78 -22.19
N GLY A 292 2.55 -2.48 -22.48
CA GLY A 292 2.59 -3.95 -22.49
C GLY A 292 2.59 -4.59 -21.09
N THR A 293 3.00 -3.88 -20.05
CA THR A 293 3.14 -4.46 -18.70
C THR A 293 2.13 -3.94 -17.70
N THR A 294 1.77 -2.66 -17.82
CA THR A 294 1.03 -1.91 -16.80
C THR A 294 0.17 -0.84 -17.45
N THR A 295 -0.86 -0.43 -16.73
CA THR A 295 -1.65 0.77 -17.01
C THR A 295 -1.34 1.82 -15.95
N LYS A 296 -1.23 3.09 -16.35
CA LYS A 296 -1.06 4.25 -15.48
C LYS A 296 -2.18 5.26 -15.76
N ILE A 297 -2.82 5.73 -14.70
CA ILE A 297 -3.88 6.73 -14.78
C ILE A 297 -3.52 7.95 -13.94
N SER A 298 -3.78 9.14 -14.46
CA SER A 298 -3.72 10.40 -13.72
C SER A 298 -5.00 11.20 -13.90
N LEU A 299 -5.42 11.88 -12.84
CA LEU A 299 -6.54 12.81 -12.87
C LEU A 299 -6.02 14.23 -13.10
N VAL A 300 -6.61 14.93 -14.06
CA VAL A 300 -6.28 16.32 -14.37
C VAL A 300 -7.53 17.17 -14.15
N THR A 301 -7.40 18.25 -13.38
CA THR A 301 -8.47 19.21 -13.11
C THR A 301 -7.99 20.62 -13.39
N ASN A 302 -8.76 21.39 -14.15
CA ASN A 302 -8.46 22.75 -14.59
C ASN A 302 -7.05 22.88 -15.19
N GLY A 303 -6.64 21.86 -15.95
CA GLY A 303 -5.33 21.84 -16.59
C GLY A 303 -4.16 21.55 -15.67
N GLU A 304 -4.38 21.03 -14.46
CA GLU A 304 -3.35 20.64 -13.50
C GLU A 304 -3.53 19.17 -13.12
N PRO A 305 -2.48 18.32 -13.21
CA PRO A 305 -2.50 16.98 -12.65
C PRO A 305 -2.60 17.01 -11.12
N HIS A 306 -3.30 16.02 -10.55
CA HIS A 306 -3.34 15.82 -9.11
C HIS A 306 -1.96 15.37 -8.59
N LEU A 307 -1.64 15.75 -7.36
CA LEU A 307 -0.35 15.47 -6.74
C LEU A 307 -0.52 14.56 -5.52
N SER A 308 0.44 13.66 -5.33
CA SER A 308 0.63 12.87 -4.12
C SER A 308 1.91 13.30 -3.41
N SER A 309 1.93 13.12 -2.09
CA SER A 309 3.12 13.33 -1.25
C SER A 309 3.96 12.07 -1.05
N SER A 310 3.53 10.93 -1.59
CA SER A 310 4.26 9.67 -1.48
C SER A 310 3.93 8.72 -2.62
N LEU A 311 4.88 7.83 -2.91
CA LEU A 311 4.73 6.73 -3.84
C LEU A 311 5.38 5.46 -3.28
N GLU A 312 5.17 4.34 -3.95
CA GLU A 312 5.77 3.07 -3.60
C GLU A 312 6.64 2.54 -4.75
N ALA A 313 7.91 2.24 -4.47
CA ALA A 313 8.88 1.76 -5.46
C ALA A 313 9.33 0.33 -5.15
N ALA A 314 9.85 -0.39 -6.15
CA ALA A 314 10.46 -1.72 -5.98
C ALA A 314 9.58 -2.74 -5.21
N ARG A 315 8.29 -2.82 -5.57
CA ARG A 315 7.36 -3.84 -5.08
C ARG A 315 7.87 -5.24 -5.37
N VAL A 316 7.98 -6.08 -4.34
CA VAL A 316 8.31 -7.51 -4.51
C VAL A 316 7.15 -8.31 -5.07
N GLU A 317 5.93 -7.82 -4.88
CA GLU A 317 4.73 -8.33 -5.50
C GLU A 317 4.07 -7.22 -6.30
N ARG A 318 4.15 -7.33 -7.62
CA ARG A 318 3.54 -6.36 -8.53
C ARG A 318 2.05 -6.23 -8.19
N HIS A 319 1.60 -5.01 -7.96
CA HIS A 319 0.20 -4.63 -7.63
C HIS A 319 -0.29 -4.95 -6.21
N ARG A 320 0.57 -5.43 -5.30
CA ARG A 320 0.24 -5.47 -3.86
C ARG A 320 0.83 -4.23 -3.18
N ARG A 321 -0.04 -3.30 -2.78
CA ARG A 321 0.33 -2.12 -1.99
C ARG A 321 0.98 -2.57 -0.68
N GLY A 322 2.05 -1.88 -0.26
CA GLY A 322 2.80 -2.19 0.95
C GLY A 322 3.88 -3.27 0.79
N SER A 323 4.02 -3.88 -0.40
CA SER A 323 5.06 -4.88 -0.67
C SER A 323 6.40 -4.28 -1.10
N GLY A 324 6.44 -2.99 -1.42
CA GLY A 324 7.62 -2.25 -1.86
C GLY A 324 8.22 -1.33 -0.80
N LEU A 325 9.00 -0.37 -1.26
CA LEU A 325 9.61 0.70 -0.48
C LEU A 325 8.73 1.94 -0.56
N THR A 326 8.22 2.41 0.58
CA THR A 326 7.47 3.67 0.63
C THR A 326 8.43 4.86 0.57
N ILE A 327 8.24 5.74 -0.41
CA ILE A 327 9.07 6.91 -0.67
C ILE A 327 8.20 8.16 -0.54
N LYS A 328 8.62 9.13 0.28
CA LYS A 328 7.90 10.39 0.53
C LYS A 328 8.54 11.52 -0.26
N ILE A 329 8.06 11.69 -1.48
CA ILE A 329 8.44 12.77 -2.40
C ILE A 329 7.18 13.31 -3.07
N PRO A 330 7.13 14.60 -3.43
CA PRO A 330 6.10 15.12 -4.31
C PRO A 330 6.13 14.37 -5.64
N SER A 331 4.98 13.86 -6.06
CA SER A 331 4.82 13.20 -7.35
C SER A 331 3.45 13.49 -7.93
N ILE A 332 3.31 13.47 -9.24
CA ILE A 332 2.00 13.36 -9.87
C ILE A 332 1.35 12.08 -9.33
N GLU A 333 0.10 12.21 -8.92
CA GLU A 333 -0.67 11.08 -8.44
C GLU A 333 -0.98 10.17 -9.64
N LEU A 334 -0.38 8.98 -9.59
CA LEU A 334 -0.48 7.97 -10.63
C LEU A 334 -1.04 6.70 -10.02
N LEU A 335 -2.20 6.29 -10.53
CA LEU A 335 -2.74 4.96 -10.26
C LEU A 335 -2.12 3.96 -11.22
N GLU A 336 -1.42 2.97 -10.67
CA GLU A 336 -0.82 1.88 -11.45
C GLU A 336 -1.67 0.60 -11.34
N ILE A 337 -2.07 0.04 -12.47
CA ILE A 337 -2.89 -1.17 -12.57
C ILE A 337 -2.11 -2.27 -13.29
N GLY A 338 -2.17 -3.49 -12.74
CA GLY A 338 -1.52 -4.69 -13.30
C GLY A 338 -2.16 -5.31 -14.53
N ALA A 339 -2.97 -4.53 -15.23
CA ALA A 339 -3.55 -4.89 -16.50
C ALA A 339 -2.83 -4.11 -17.60
N GLY A 340 -2.01 -4.80 -18.39
CA GLY A 340 -1.37 -4.30 -19.59
C GLY A 340 -1.56 -5.28 -20.75
N GLY A 341 -1.11 -4.93 -21.95
CA GLY A 341 -1.29 -5.79 -23.13
C GLY A 341 -0.68 -7.19 -22.95
N GLY A 342 0.42 -7.32 -22.23
CA GLY A 342 1.13 -8.58 -21.96
C GLY A 342 0.76 -9.24 -20.65
N SER A 343 -0.26 -8.78 -19.92
CA SER A 343 -0.70 -9.44 -18.69
C SER A 343 -1.11 -10.88 -18.99
N LEU A 344 -0.57 -11.82 -18.20
CA LEU A 344 -0.83 -13.25 -18.38
C LEU A 344 -2.23 -13.60 -17.88
N VAL A 345 -2.90 -14.48 -18.62
CA VAL A 345 -4.22 -15.01 -18.27
C VAL A 345 -4.08 -16.36 -17.60
N GLY A 346 -4.80 -16.55 -16.50
CA GLY A 346 -4.83 -17.79 -15.71
C GLY A 346 -6.19 -18.05 -15.07
N PHE A 347 -6.21 -18.99 -14.12
CA PHE A 347 -7.36 -19.27 -13.26
C PHE A 347 -6.89 -19.35 -11.81
N ASP A 348 -7.71 -18.88 -10.86
CA ASP A 348 -7.46 -19.08 -9.44
C ASP A 348 -7.94 -20.46 -8.96
N GLN A 349 -7.81 -20.74 -7.66
CA GLN A 349 -8.26 -22.00 -7.05
C GLN A 349 -9.79 -22.16 -7.05
N MET A 350 -10.54 -21.05 -7.07
CA MET A 350 -12.00 -21.07 -7.16
C MET A 350 -12.46 -21.38 -8.60
N GLY A 351 -11.57 -21.27 -9.58
CA GLY A 351 -11.83 -21.52 -10.99
C GLY A 351 -12.21 -20.25 -11.76
N PHE A 352 -12.03 -19.08 -11.15
CA PHE A 352 -12.29 -17.80 -11.76
C PHE A 352 -11.15 -17.38 -12.67
N LEU A 353 -11.49 -16.75 -13.80
CA LEU A 353 -10.50 -16.21 -14.73
C LEU A 353 -9.70 -15.09 -14.05
N THR A 354 -8.37 -15.14 -14.15
CA THR A 354 -7.48 -14.13 -13.56
C THR A 354 -6.57 -13.51 -14.63
N LEU A 355 -6.15 -12.26 -14.38
CA LEU A 355 -5.30 -11.48 -15.26
C LEU A 355 -4.20 -10.81 -14.45
N GLY A 356 -2.94 -11.05 -14.82
CA GLY A 356 -1.79 -10.59 -14.04
C GLY A 356 -1.66 -11.34 -12.70
N PRO A 357 -0.75 -10.93 -11.80
CA PRO A 357 0.15 -9.77 -11.89
C PRO A 357 1.37 -10.01 -12.80
N GLU A 358 1.59 -11.24 -13.25
CA GLU A 358 2.67 -11.56 -14.17
C GLU A 358 2.39 -11.01 -15.57
N SER A 359 3.45 -10.52 -16.23
CA SER A 359 3.41 -10.05 -17.61
C SER A 359 4.43 -10.80 -18.45
N ALA A 360 4.09 -11.07 -19.71
CA ALA A 360 5.00 -11.66 -20.67
C ALA A 360 6.15 -10.73 -21.11
N GLY A 361 6.06 -9.44 -20.78
CA GLY A 361 7.05 -8.41 -21.15
C GLY A 361 7.19 -8.27 -22.67
N ALA A 362 8.35 -7.81 -23.14
CA ALA A 362 8.69 -7.77 -24.57
C ALA A 362 9.30 -9.09 -25.07
N LYS A 363 10.05 -9.80 -24.22
CA LYS A 363 10.63 -11.13 -24.48
C LYS A 363 10.51 -11.97 -23.19
N PRO A 364 9.86 -13.15 -23.21
CA PRO A 364 9.39 -13.90 -24.37
C PRO A 364 8.15 -13.31 -25.09
N GLY A 365 7.50 -12.30 -24.50
CA GLY A 365 6.40 -11.56 -25.12
C GLY A 365 5.07 -12.32 -25.16
N PRO A 366 3.95 -11.65 -25.51
CA PRO A 366 2.72 -12.29 -25.96
C PRO A 366 2.99 -13.44 -26.95
N ALA A 367 2.13 -14.46 -26.96
CA ALA A 367 2.33 -15.60 -27.85
C ALA A 367 2.37 -15.16 -29.32
N CYS A 368 1.55 -14.18 -29.69
CA CYS A 368 1.52 -13.60 -31.03
C CYS A 368 2.84 -12.92 -31.46
N TYR A 369 3.77 -12.59 -30.56
CA TYR A 369 5.05 -11.97 -30.96
C TYR A 369 6.05 -12.98 -31.54
N GLY A 370 5.86 -14.28 -31.31
CA GLY A 370 6.77 -15.30 -31.83
C GLY A 370 8.18 -15.28 -31.24
N LEU A 371 8.38 -14.62 -30.09
CA LEU A 371 9.68 -14.48 -29.40
C LEU A 371 9.88 -15.51 -28.28
N GLY A 372 9.06 -16.55 -28.23
CA GLY A 372 9.12 -17.66 -27.27
C GLY A 372 7.98 -17.72 -26.25
N GLY A 373 7.04 -16.77 -26.28
CA GLY A 373 5.87 -16.75 -25.39
C GLY A 373 4.87 -17.85 -25.70
N LEU A 374 4.36 -18.55 -24.68
CA LEU A 374 3.42 -19.69 -24.82
C LEU A 374 2.15 -19.57 -23.96
N LYS A 375 2.14 -18.61 -23.02
CA LYS A 375 1.00 -18.34 -22.13
C LYS A 375 0.11 -17.26 -22.77
N PRO A 376 -1.22 -17.38 -22.66
CA PRO A 376 -2.16 -16.41 -23.23
C PRO A 376 -2.07 -15.04 -22.56
N THR A 377 -2.24 -13.98 -23.35
CA THR A 377 -2.22 -12.57 -22.90
C THR A 377 -3.43 -11.77 -23.39
N VAL A 378 -3.59 -10.56 -22.85
CA VAL A 378 -4.59 -9.57 -23.34
C VAL A 378 -4.36 -9.22 -24.81
N THR A 379 -3.10 -9.11 -25.25
CA THR A 379 -2.75 -8.84 -26.65
C THR A 379 -3.14 -9.99 -27.57
N ASP A 380 -2.97 -11.24 -27.11
CA ASP A 380 -3.43 -12.42 -27.87
C ASP A 380 -4.96 -12.40 -28.04
N ALA A 381 -5.70 -12.06 -26.98
CA ALA A 381 -7.15 -11.90 -27.06
C ALA A 381 -7.54 -10.74 -28.00
N ASN A 382 -6.84 -9.60 -27.91
CA ASN A 382 -7.13 -8.44 -28.77
C ASN A 382 -6.89 -8.73 -30.26
N LEU A 383 -5.87 -9.54 -30.59
CA LEU A 383 -5.62 -10.01 -31.94
C LEU A 383 -6.75 -10.91 -32.45
N LEU A 384 -7.17 -11.92 -31.66
CA LEU A 384 -8.22 -12.85 -32.06
C LEU A 384 -9.60 -12.19 -32.22
N LEU A 385 -9.85 -11.10 -31.51
CA LEU A 385 -11.09 -10.33 -31.60
C LEU A 385 -11.07 -9.29 -32.75
N GLY A 386 -9.96 -9.18 -33.49
CA GLY A 386 -9.81 -8.31 -34.66
C GLY A 386 -9.36 -6.88 -34.37
N TYR A 387 -9.02 -6.52 -33.13
CA TYR A 387 -8.62 -5.15 -32.80
C TYR A 387 -7.21 -4.79 -33.31
N LEU A 388 -6.36 -5.79 -33.53
CA LEU A 388 -5.03 -5.65 -34.13
C LEU A 388 -4.99 -6.33 -35.51
N SER A 389 -4.21 -5.79 -36.45
CA SER A 389 -4.05 -6.38 -37.79
C SER A 389 -3.18 -7.61 -37.74
N GLU A 390 -3.55 -8.68 -38.44
CA GLU A 390 -2.68 -9.86 -38.58
C GLU A 390 -1.37 -9.53 -39.32
N ASP A 391 -1.38 -8.51 -40.18
CA ASP A 391 -0.23 -7.98 -40.91
C ASP A 391 0.45 -6.78 -40.18
N ALA A 392 0.05 -6.48 -38.93
CA ALA A 392 0.60 -5.34 -38.21
C ALA A 392 2.11 -5.50 -37.98
N SER A 393 2.87 -4.53 -38.45
CA SER A 393 4.25 -4.32 -38.00
C SER A 393 4.25 -3.44 -36.76
N LEU A 394 4.51 -4.02 -35.60
CA LEU A 394 4.74 -3.24 -34.38
C LEU A 394 6.06 -2.45 -34.49
N ALA A 395 6.27 -1.49 -33.57
CA ALA A 395 7.46 -0.65 -33.54
C ALA A 395 8.76 -1.49 -33.61
N GLY A 396 9.71 -1.06 -34.45
CA GLY A 396 10.95 -1.80 -34.71
C GLY A 396 10.85 -2.95 -35.72
N GLY A 397 9.72 -3.09 -36.44
CA GLY A 397 9.56 -4.08 -37.53
C GLY A 397 9.05 -5.45 -37.09
N LEU A 398 8.50 -5.58 -35.87
CA LEU A 398 8.05 -6.86 -35.31
C LEU A 398 6.72 -7.30 -35.93
N GLN A 399 6.71 -8.45 -36.59
CA GLN A 399 5.54 -9.07 -37.21
C GLN A 399 4.81 -10.01 -36.24
N ILE A 400 3.48 -9.89 -36.13
CA ILE A 400 2.68 -10.73 -35.23
C ILE A 400 2.13 -12.00 -35.91
N LYS A 401 1.79 -13.01 -35.12
CA LYS A 401 1.38 -14.35 -35.59
C LYS A 401 0.07 -14.81 -34.97
N ASN A 402 -1.01 -14.79 -35.75
CA ASN A 402 -2.36 -15.14 -35.29
C ASN A 402 -2.48 -16.61 -34.81
N GLU A 403 -1.81 -17.54 -35.49
CA GLU A 403 -1.81 -18.97 -35.14
C GLU A 403 -1.31 -19.25 -33.71
N LEU A 404 -0.32 -18.47 -33.23
CA LEU A 404 0.23 -18.61 -31.88
C LEU A 404 -0.72 -18.06 -30.82
N ALA A 405 -1.39 -16.92 -31.11
CA ALA A 405 -2.44 -16.38 -30.25
C ALA A 405 -3.56 -17.41 -30.06
N LEU A 406 -4.08 -17.97 -31.17
CA LEU A 406 -5.15 -18.96 -31.14
C LEU A 406 -4.75 -20.21 -30.33
N ALA A 407 -3.53 -20.72 -30.53
CA ALA A 407 -3.02 -21.87 -29.79
C ALA A 407 -2.94 -21.63 -28.28
N SER A 408 -2.57 -20.40 -27.86
CA SER A 408 -2.52 -20.03 -26.44
C SER A 408 -3.93 -19.93 -25.82
N ILE A 409 -4.87 -19.28 -26.50
CA ILE A 409 -6.23 -19.02 -26.02
C ILE A 409 -7.09 -20.29 -25.99
N LYS A 410 -6.84 -21.26 -26.89
CA LYS A 410 -7.47 -22.60 -26.86
C LYS A 410 -7.31 -23.30 -25.50
N LYS A 411 -6.21 -23.06 -24.78
CA LYS A 411 -5.99 -23.62 -23.44
C LYS A 411 -6.95 -23.02 -22.40
N VAL A 412 -7.19 -21.71 -22.48
CA VAL A 412 -8.17 -21.01 -21.62
C VAL A 412 -9.58 -21.49 -21.92
N ALA A 413 -9.94 -21.53 -23.21
CA ALA A 413 -11.24 -21.99 -23.69
C ALA A 413 -11.59 -23.40 -23.18
N ARG A 414 -10.65 -24.34 -23.29
CA ARG A 414 -10.81 -25.71 -22.78
C ARG A 414 -11.07 -25.75 -21.28
N THR A 415 -10.38 -24.91 -20.51
CA THR A 415 -10.47 -24.89 -19.04
C THR A 415 -11.78 -24.27 -18.58
N ALA A 416 -12.19 -23.17 -19.22
CA ALA A 416 -13.45 -22.47 -18.94
C ALA A 416 -14.69 -23.15 -19.53
N GLY A 417 -14.53 -24.21 -20.34
CA GLY A 417 -15.64 -24.91 -20.99
C GLY A 417 -16.36 -24.09 -22.07
N VAL A 418 -15.64 -23.19 -22.75
CA VAL A 418 -16.18 -22.25 -23.75
C VAL A 418 -15.41 -22.33 -25.07
N THR A 419 -15.90 -21.67 -26.12
CA THR A 419 -15.17 -21.53 -27.39
C THR A 419 -13.97 -20.59 -27.27
N SER A 420 -13.01 -20.67 -28.20
CA SER A 420 -11.84 -19.76 -28.19
C SER A 420 -12.23 -18.29 -28.38
N SER A 421 -13.32 -18.03 -29.12
CA SER A 421 -13.87 -16.67 -29.27
C SER A 421 -14.42 -16.16 -27.94
N GLU A 422 -15.26 -16.95 -27.27
CA GLU A 422 -15.80 -16.60 -25.95
C GLU A 422 -14.70 -16.41 -24.90
N ALA A 423 -13.66 -17.25 -24.91
CA ALA A 423 -12.52 -17.08 -24.02
C ALA A 423 -11.79 -15.75 -24.25
N ALA A 424 -11.56 -15.35 -25.50
CA ALA A 424 -10.96 -14.07 -25.83
C ALA A 424 -11.85 -12.89 -25.37
N GLN A 425 -13.18 -13.01 -25.54
CA GLN A 425 -14.16 -12.01 -25.08
C GLN A 425 -14.10 -11.84 -23.55
N ARG A 426 -14.09 -12.94 -22.80
CA ARG A 426 -13.97 -12.94 -21.33
C ARG A 426 -12.68 -12.28 -20.85
N ILE A 427 -11.54 -12.61 -21.48
CA ILE A 427 -10.24 -12.00 -21.15
C ILE A 427 -10.29 -10.48 -21.33
N ARG A 428 -10.83 -10.01 -22.45
CA ARG A 428 -10.95 -8.57 -22.72
C ARG A 428 -11.90 -7.89 -21.73
N ARG A 429 -13.07 -8.48 -21.48
CA ARG A 429 -14.06 -7.94 -20.53
C ARG A 429 -13.45 -7.81 -19.14
N LEU A 430 -12.78 -8.85 -18.65
CA LEU A 430 -12.07 -8.83 -17.37
C LEU A 430 -11.02 -7.72 -17.32
N ALA A 431 -10.19 -7.58 -18.37
CA ALA A 431 -9.19 -6.51 -18.45
C ALA A 431 -9.83 -5.11 -18.37
N THR A 432 -10.89 -4.87 -19.14
CA THR A 432 -11.63 -3.61 -19.17
C THR A 432 -12.29 -3.30 -17.82
N GLU A 433 -12.95 -4.28 -17.20
CA GLU A 433 -13.60 -4.11 -15.89
C GLU A 433 -12.58 -3.82 -14.79
N MET A 434 -11.43 -4.52 -14.76
CA MET A 434 -10.35 -4.23 -13.83
C MET A 434 -9.82 -2.80 -13.97
N MET A 435 -9.65 -2.32 -15.21
CA MET A 435 -9.19 -0.94 -15.47
C MET A 435 -10.23 0.10 -15.07
N ALA A 436 -11.49 -0.07 -15.49
CA ALA A 436 -12.59 0.82 -15.15
C ALA A 436 -12.82 0.88 -13.63
N GLN A 437 -12.78 -0.26 -12.95
CA GLN A 437 -12.94 -0.32 -11.50
C GLN A 437 -11.86 0.48 -10.77
N ALA A 438 -10.60 0.30 -11.15
CA ALA A 438 -9.50 1.00 -10.51
C ALA A 438 -9.58 2.52 -10.75
N ILE A 439 -9.97 2.96 -11.96
CA ILE A 439 -10.26 4.37 -12.25
C ILE A 439 -11.39 4.88 -11.35
N HIS A 440 -12.49 4.13 -11.26
CA HIS A 440 -13.63 4.50 -10.43
C HIS A 440 -13.22 4.69 -8.96
N LEU A 441 -12.56 3.70 -8.36
CA LEU A 441 -12.09 3.78 -6.98
C LEU A 441 -11.21 5.03 -6.76
N HIS A 442 -10.29 5.31 -7.68
CA HIS A 442 -9.38 6.43 -7.55
C HIS A 442 -10.07 7.81 -7.66
N VAL A 443 -11.00 7.98 -8.60
CA VAL A 443 -11.80 9.22 -8.71
C VAL A 443 -12.70 9.41 -7.49
N THR A 444 -13.23 8.31 -6.95
CA THR A 444 -14.08 8.37 -5.77
C THR A 444 -13.31 8.66 -4.49
N GLU A 445 -12.05 8.20 -4.36
CA GLU A 445 -11.18 8.48 -3.21
C GLU A 445 -10.93 9.98 -2.97
N ILE A 446 -11.03 10.80 -4.01
CA ILE A 446 -10.91 12.26 -3.91
C ILE A 446 -12.27 12.96 -3.74
N GLY A 447 -13.39 12.22 -3.77
CA GLY A 447 -14.75 12.72 -3.59
C GLY A 447 -15.45 13.16 -4.87
N ASP A 448 -15.13 12.57 -6.02
CA ASP A 448 -15.71 12.93 -7.32
C ASP A 448 -16.31 11.72 -8.06
N ASP A 449 -16.89 11.96 -9.23
CA ASP A 449 -17.56 10.95 -10.06
C ASP A 449 -16.89 10.84 -11.44
N PRO A 450 -16.47 9.64 -11.91
CA PRO A 450 -15.88 9.46 -13.23
C PRO A 450 -16.72 10.01 -14.39
N ARG A 451 -18.06 10.05 -14.26
CA ARG A 451 -18.98 10.59 -15.28
C ARG A 451 -18.80 12.09 -15.51
N ASN A 452 -18.16 12.80 -14.60
CA ASN A 452 -17.82 14.22 -14.71
C ASN A 452 -16.54 14.48 -15.50
N TYR A 453 -15.83 13.44 -15.92
CA TYR A 453 -14.57 13.52 -16.64
C TYR A 453 -14.74 13.17 -18.12
N ASP A 454 -13.89 13.76 -18.95
CA ASP A 454 -13.57 13.21 -20.26
C ASP A 454 -12.34 12.28 -20.16
N LEU A 455 -12.10 11.46 -21.18
CA LEU A 455 -10.98 10.51 -21.18
C LEU A 455 -10.00 10.81 -22.32
N LEU A 456 -8.72 10.91 -22.02
CA LEU A 456 -7.63 10.98 -23.01
C LEU A 456 -6.77 9.72 -22.90
N ALA A 457 -6.76 8.88 -23.93
CA ALA A 457 -6.00 7.64 -23.95
C ALA A 457 -4.71 7.78 -24.78
N PHE A 458 -3.61 7.25 -24.24
CA PHE A 458 -2.31 7.24 -24.90
C PHE A 458 -1.49 6.01 -24.49
N GLY A 459 -0.31 5.86 -25.07
CA GLY A 459 0.45 4.62 -25.01
C GLY A 459 -0.01 3.61 -26.07
N GLY A 460 0.65 2.45 -26.10
CA GLY A 460 0.47 1.48 -27.19
C GLY A 460 -0.84 0.69 -27.13
N ALA A 461 -1.41 0.47 -25.94
CA ALA A 461 -2.57 -0.39 -25.73
C ALA A 461 -3.81 0.35 -25.19
N ALA A 462 -3.70 1.56 -24.65
CA ALA A 462 -4.88 2.27 -24.12
C ALA A 462 -5.93 2.54 -25.19
N PRO A 463 -5.56 2.99 -26.41
CA PRO A 463 -6.52 3.18 -27.51
C PRO A 463 -7.32 1.93 -27.89
N LEU A 464 -6.78 0.73 -27.63
CA LEU A 464 -7.49 -0.54 -27.88
C LEU A 464 -8.62 -0.79 -26.88
N HIS A 465 -8.57 -0.20 -25.68
CA HIS A 465 -9.51 -0.47 -24.58
C HIS A 465 -10.36 0.75 -24.20
N VAL A 466 -9.94 1.96 -24.56
CA VAL A 466 -10.52 3.22 -24.09
C VAL A 466 -12.02 3.33 -24.31
N TYR A 467 -12.52 2.84 -25.45
CA TYR A 467 -13.94 2.90 -25.77
C TYR A 467 -14.78 2.11 -24.77
N ASP A 468 -14.40 0.85 -24.48
CA ASP A 468 -15.14 0.02 -23.53
C ASP A 468 -14.97 0.54 -22.10
N VAL A 469 -13.76 1.02 -21.73
CA VAL A 469 -13.52 1.64 -20.41
C VAL A 469 -14.41 2.87 -20.21
N ALA A 470 -14.50 3.77 -21.20
CA ALA A 470 -15.36 4.94 -21.11
C ALA A 470 -16.84 4.55 -20.97
N ARG A 471 -17.30 3.53 -21.71
CA ARG A 471 -18.67 3.00 -21.60
C ARG A 471 -18.98 2.43 -20.25
N THR A 472 -18.07 1.65 -19.68
CA THR A 472 -18.21 1.05 -18.35
C THR A 472 -18.22 2.12 -17.26
N LEU A 473 -17.43 3.19 -17.41
CA LEU A 473 -17.40 4.33 -16.47
C LEU A 473 -18.55 5.35 -16.67
N GLY A 474 -19.32 5.23 -17.75
CA GLY A 474 -20.34 6.22 -18.11
C GLY A 474 -19.78 7.57 -18.60
N ILE A 475 -18.51 7.60 -19.04
CA ILE A 475 -17.86 8.76 -19.63
C ILE A 475 -18.40 9.00 -21.04
N LYS A 476 -18.71 10.25 -21.36
CA LYS A 476 -19.41 10.62 -22.60
C LYS A 476 -18.49 10.98 -23.77
N ARG A 477 -17.25 11.39 -23.48
CA ARG A 477 -16.31 11.93 -24.48
C ARG A 477 -14.92 11.36 -24.29
N ILE A 478 -14.35 10.87 -25.39
CA ILE A 478 -12.96 10.41 -25.48
C ILE A 478 -12.23 11.36 -26.43
N HIS A 479 -11.11 11.91 -25.99
CA HIS A 479 -10.24 12.77 -26.80
C HIS A 479 -9.14 11.95 -27.43
N LEU A 480 -8.87 12.20 -28.71
CA LEU A 480 -7.91 11.46 -29.51
C LEU A 480 -6.74 12.35 -29.89
N THR A 481 -5.59 11.72 -30.03
CA THR A 481 -4.40 12.34 -30.61
C THR A 481 -3.71 11.35 -31.55
N GLU A 482 -3.23 11.86 -32.69
CA GLU A 482 -2.42 11.11 -33.67
C GLU A 482 -1.18 10.49 -33.03
N ARG A 483 -0.62 11.19 -32.03
CA ARG A 483 0.67 10.88 -31.41
C ARG A 483 0.54 10.11 -30.10
N ALA A 484 -0.54 9.35 -29.95
CA ALA A 484 -0.83 8.59 -28.74
C ALA A 484 0.34 7.69 -28.28
N GLY A 485 1.08 7.09 -29.23
CA GLY A 485 2.21 6.21 -28.93
C GLY A 485 3.49 6.89 -28.37
N VAL A 486 3.59 8.22 -28.43
CA VAL A 486 4.78 9.01 -28.02
C VAL A 486 4.43 10.22 -27.13
N LEU A 487 3.19 10.30 -26.64
CA LEU A 487 2.67 11.48 -25.94
C LEU A 487 3.49 11.86 -24.68
N SER A 488 4.10 10.90 -24.00
CA SER A 488 4.99 11.17 -22.85
C SER A 488 6.22 11.99 -23.26
N SER A 489 6.86 11.69 -24.39
CA SER A 489 8.00 12.51 -24.87
C SER A 489 7.58 13.94 -25.25
N VAL A 490 6.34 14.11 -25.73
CA VAL A 490 5.74 15.43 -26.00
C VAL A 490 5.45 16.17 -24.70
N GLY A 491 5.01 15.46 -23.66
CA GLY A 491 4.78 16.04 -22.33
C GLY A 491 6.03 16.61 -21.67
N LEU A 492 7.21 16.05 -21.94
CA LEU A 492 8.47 16.64 -21.48
C LEU A 492 8.64 18.10 -21.97
N LEU A 493 8.13 18.41 -23.16
CA LEU A 493 8.24 19.73 -23.75
C LEU A 493 7.38 20.77 -23.04
N THR A 494 6.27 20.38 -22.40
CA THR A 494 5.36 21.29 -21.66
C THR A 494 5.89 21.67 -20.27
N GLY A 495 6.84 20.89 -19.75
CA GLY A 495 7.39 21.08 -18.41
C GLY A 495 7.96 22.47 -18.17
N VAL A 496 7.72 22.99 -16.96
CA VAL A 496 8.24 24.29 -16.50
C VAL A 496 9.28 24.07 -15.40
N PRO A 497 10.35 24.88 -15.36
CA PRO A 497 11.23 24.94 -14.20
C PRO A 497 10.42 25.21 -12.93
N GLY A 498 10.61 24.40 -11.90
CA GLY A 498 9.77 24.46 -10.73
C GLY A 498 10.40 23.84 -9.50
N HIS A 499 9.87 24.21 -8.33
CA HIS A 499 10.27 23.62 -7.08
C HIS A 499 9.10 23.58 -6.08
N GLU A 500 8.84 22.42 -5.50
CA GLU A 500 7.96 22.26 -4.34
C GLU A 500 8.78 22.12 -3.06
N ALA A 501 8.53 23.05 -2.14
CA ALA A 501 9.09 23.07 -0.80
C ALA A 501 7.96 22.96 0.23
N SER A 502 8.18 22.16 1.27
CA SER A 502 7.25 21.98 2.37
C SER A 502 7.99 21.93 3.70
N ARG A 503 7.30 22.34 4.77
CA ARG A 503 7.82 22.25 6.13
C ARG A 503 6.71 21.88 7.09
N THR A 504 7.04 20.98 8.02
CA THR A 504 6.14 20.63 9.13
C THR A 504 5.88 21.86 9.99
N LEU A 505 4.61 22.14 10.26
CA LEU A 505 4.14 23.19 11.16
C LEU A 505 2.95 22.61 11.93
N ILE A 506 3.18 22.18 13.17
CA ILE A 506 2.15 21.60 14.03
C ILE A 506 1.53 22.73 14.86
N LEU A 507 0.32 23.16 14.50
CA LEU A 507 -0.32 24.30 15.15
C LEU A 507 -1.84 24.11 15.24
N PRO A 508 -2.43 24.11 16.45
CA PRO A 508 -3.89 24.19 16.58
C PRO A 508 -4.41 25.45 15.87
N LEU A 509 -5.42 25.32 15.02
CA LEU A 509 -5.95 26.43 14.21
C LEU A 509 -6.44 27.59 15.08
N ALA A 510 -6.94 27.29 16.28
CA ALA A 510 -7.36 28.29 17.26
C ALA A 510 -6.22 29.18 17.79
N ARG A 511 -4.96 28.73 17.65
CA ARG A 511 -3.74 29.47 18.03
C ARG A 511 -3.02 30.08 16.84
N LEU A 512 -3.67 30.13 15.67
CA LEU A 512 -3.07 30.70 14.47
C LEU A 512 -2.75 32.18 14.68
N ASP A 513 -1.46 32.50 14.63
CA ASP A 513 -0.96 33.86 14.45
C ASP A 513 -0.62 34.08 12.97
N PRO A 514 -1.30 35.01 12.27
CA PRO A 514 -1.03 35.33 10.88
C PRO A 514 0.44 35.71 10.61
N ALA A 515 1.11 36.40 11.55
CA ALA A 515 2.50 36.82 11.36
C ALA A 515 3.47 35.62 11.38
N SER A 516 3.24 34.67 12.28
CA SER A 516 4.00 33.41 12.33
C SER A 516 3.83 32.59 11.05
N LEU A 517 2.61 32.55 10.49
CA LEU A 517 2.34 31.87 9.22
C LEU A 517 3.02 32.56 8.02
N GLU A 518 2.98 33.89 7.98
CA GLU A 518 3.67 34.68 6.95
C GLU A 518 5.19 34.49 6.99
N SER A 519 5.77 34.41 8.20
CA SER A 519 7.18 34.11 8.40
C SER A 519 7.55 32.72 7.87
N ALA A 520 6.75 31.70 8.18
CA ALA A 520 6.96 30.34 7.69
C ALA A 520 6.95 30.26 6.15
N PHE A 521 5.98 30.91 5.50
CA PHE A 521 5.92 30.97 4.04
C PHE A 521 7.06 31.80 3.44
N SER A 522 7.49 32.88 4.08
CA SER A 522 8.58 33.72 3.58
C SER A 522 9.90 32.95 3.49
N GLN A 523 10.19 32.08 4.47
CA GLN A 523 11.37 31.23 4.45
C GLN A 523 11.32 30.18 3.32
N LEU A 524 10.17 29.51 3.14
CA LEU A 524 9.98 28.55 2.05
C LEU A 524 10.05 29.23 0.67
N LYS A 525 9.54 30.46 0.56
CA LYS A 525 9.55 31.24 -0.67
C LYS A 525 10.99 31.56 -1.08
N GLU A 526 11.81 31.99 -0.12
CA GLU A 526 13.21 32.30 -0.36
C GLU A 526 14.01 31.05 -0.79
N GLU A 527 13.77 29.91 -0.13
CA GLU A 527 14.38 28.64 -0.50
C GLU A 527 14.03 28.23 -1.95
N ALA A 528 12.75 28.32 -2.32
CA ALA A 528 12.29 28.00 -3.66
C ALA A 528 12.84 28.98 -4.72
N ARG A 529 12.94 30.26 -4.38
CA ARG A 529 13.53 31.31 -5.23
C ARG A 529 14.98 31.00 -5.57
N VAL A 530 15.81 30.72 -4.56
CA VAL A 530 17.24 30.40 -4.74
C VAL A 530 17.44 29.18 -5.65
N ARG A 531 16.62 28.13 -5.49
CA ARG A 531 16.69 26.93 -6.35
C ARG A 531 16.33 27.22 -7.81
N LEU A 532 15.31 28.04 -8.04
CA LEU A 532 14.87 28.42 -9.39
C LEU A 532 15.88 29.35 -10.07
N GLU A 533 16.48 30.28 -9.34
CA GLU A 533 17.56 31.14 -9.85
C GLU A 533 18.79 30.35 -10.27
N GLY A 534 19.20 29.37 -9.45
CA GLY A 534 20.26 28.42 -9.82
C GLY A 534 19.92 27.56 -11.05
N SER A 535 18.63 27.48 -11.40
CA SER A 535 18.14 26.82 -12.62
C SER A 535 17.95 27.80 -13.79
N GLY A 536 18.40 29.05 -13.68
CA GLY A 536 18.33 30.05 -14.75
C GLY A 536 16.99 30.78 -14.88
N VAL A 537 16.10 30.68 -13.88
CA VAL A 537 14.78 31.36 -13.90
C VAL A 537 14.91 32.76 -13.27
N PRO A 538 14.49 33.84 -13.96
CA PRO A 538 14.53 35.19 -13.40
C PRO A 538 13.54 35.35 -12.23
N PRO A 539 13.95 35.92 -11.07
CA PRO A 539 13.10 36.01 -9.87
C PRO A 539 11.73 36.64 -10.10
N ASN A 540 11.67 37.69 -10.91
CA ASN A 540 10.44 38.45 -11.19
C ASN A 540 9.43 37.69 -12.07
N THR A 541 9.82 36.52 -12.59
CA THR A 541 8.96 35.65 -13.42
C THR A 541 8.42 34.43 -12.66
N ILE A 542 8.81 34.28 -11.39
CA ILE A 542 8.40 33.14 -10.56
C ILE A 542 6.99 33.39 -10.00
N THR A 543 6.13 32.40 -10.17
CA THR A 543 4.79 32.32 -9.57
C THR A 543 4.82 31.39 -8.36
N TYR A 544 4.06 31.72 -7.32
CA TYR A 544 4.02 30.96 -6.06
C TYR A 544 2.58 30.59 -5.74
N ASN A 545 2.32 29.30 -5.53
CA ASN A 545 1.08 28.79 -4.98
C ASN A 545 1.33 28.33 -3.54
N TYR A 546 0.42 28.70 -2.62
CA TYR A 546 0.51 28.41 -1.20
C TYR A 546 -0.61 27.46 -0.78
N SER A 547 -0.30 26.51 0.10
CA SER A 547 -1.32 25.66 0.73
C SER A 547 -0.90 25.23 2.13
N LEU A 548 -1.89 24.73 2.89
CA LEU A 548 -1.70 24.16 4.22
C LEU A 548 -2.23 22.73 4.26
N ASP A 549 -1.44 21.83 4.80
CA ASP A 549 -1.94 20.52 5.21
C ASP A 549 -2.70 20.69 6.54
N MET A 550 -4.01 20.43 6.53
CA MET A 550 -4.89 20.58 7.70
C MET A 550 -5.69 19.31 7.98
N ARG A 551 -6.08 19.10 9.23
CA ARG A 551 -6.96 17.99 9.64
C ARG A 551 -7.68 18.31 10.94
N TYR A 552 -8.61 17.44 11.34
CA TYR A 552 -9.06 17.43 12.73
C TYR A 552 -7.96 16.86 13.64
N ALA A 553 -7.74 17.48 14.80
CA ALA A 553 -6.78 17.05 15.80
C ALA A 553 -7.15 15.63 16.30
N GLY A 554 -6.23 14.69 16.12
CA GLY A 554 -6.45 13.26 16.37
C GLY A 554 -6.44 12.42 15.09
N GLN A 555 -6.80 12.98 13.93
CA GLN A 555 -6.69 12.27 12.66
C GLN A 555 -5.23 12.06 12.23
N GLY A 556 -5.02 11.16 11.26
CA GLY A 556 -3.69 10.81 10.76
C GLY A 556 -3.47 11.16 9.30
N HIS A 557 -4.49 11.70 8.66
CA HIS A 557 -4.46 12.08 7.27
C HIS A 557 -4.77 13.57 7.15
N ASP A 558 -3.96 14.24 6.34
CA ASP A 558 -4.06 15.68 6.15
C ASP A 558 -4.76 15.96 4.82
N ILE A 559 -5.52 17.05 4.77
CA ILE A 559 -6.15 17.59 3.56
C ILE A 559 -5.39 18.84 3.16
N ASP A 560 -4.99 18.91 1.89
CA ASP A 560 -4.39 20.10 1.30
C ASP A 560 -5.44 21.21 1.14
N ILE A 561 -5.22 22.32 1.83
CA ILE A 561 -6.10 23.50 1.82
C ILE A 561 -5.40 24.62 1.04
N PRO A 562 -5.87 24.95 -0.17
CA PRO A 562 -5.26 26.02 -0.97
C PRO A 562 -5.45 27.39 -0.31
N ILE A 563 -4.44 28.25 -0.42
CA ILE A 563 -4.50 29.65 0.02
C ILE A 563 -4.40 30.57 -1.20
N ASP A 564 -5.53 31.20 -1.53
CA ASP A 564 -5.60 32.17 -2.63
C ASP A 564 -4.90 33.50 -2.31
N CYS A 565 -4.97 33.93 -1.05
CA CYS A 565 -4.47 35.25 -0.64
C CYS A 565 -3.98 35.22 0.81
N LEU A 566 -2.65 35.24 1.00
CA LEU A 566 -2.01 35.21 2.32
C LEU A 566 -2.53 36.30 3.28
N THR A 567 -2.82 37.50 2.78
CA THR A 567 -3.31 38.62 3.59
C THR A 567 -4.77 38.48 4.05
N LYS A 568 -5.51 37.50 3.52
CA LYS A 568 -6.91 37.22 3.88
C LYS A 568 -7.06 35.91 4.67
N VAL A 569 -5.95 35.27 5.04
CA VAL A 569 -5.98 34.04 5.84
C VAL A 569 -6.46 34.35 7.26
N SER A 570 -7.45 33.60 7.72
CA SER A 570 -7.97 33.64 9.09
C SER A 570 -8.39 32.23 9.48
N SER A 571 -8.53 31.96 10.78
CA SER A 571 -9.09 30.69 11.26
C SER A 571 -10.46 30.41 10.65
N GLN A 572 -11.34 31.42 10.58
CA GLN A 572 -12.69 31.29 10.02
C GLN A 572 -12.67 30.87 8.55
N THR A 573 -11.86 31.55 7.71
CA THR A 573 -11.79 31.26 6.28
C THR A 573 -11.20 29.88 6.01
N LEU A 574 -10.17 29.48 6.77
CA LEU A 574 -9.59 28.14 6.68
C LEU A 574 -10.57 27.05 7.11
N THR A 575 -11.31 27.24 8.21
CA THR A 575 -12.34 26.29 8.65
C THR A 575 -13.40 26.08 7.58
N SER A 576 -13.94 27.16 7.00
CA SER A 576 -14.98 27.03 5.96
C SER A 576 -14.48 26.29 4.72
N THR A 577 -13.27 26.60 4.24
CA THR A 577 -12.68 25.88 3.09
C THR A 577 -12.44 24.41 3.43
N PHE A 578 -11.89 24.13 4.62
CA PHE A 578 -11.65 22.79 5.10
C PHE A 578 -12.95 21.96 5.17
N GLU A 579 -14.01 22.49 5.79
CA GLU A 579 -15.28 21.78 5.95
C GLU A 579 -15.95 21.47 4.61
N VAL A 580 -15.87 22.37 3.62
CA VAL A 580 -16.37 22.11 2.26
C VAL A 580 -15.63 20.94 1.63
N ILE A 581 -14.30 20.97 1.64
CA ILE A 581 -13.48 19.90 1.04
C ILE A 581 -13.68 18.57 1.79
N TYR A 582 -13.72 18.62 3.12
CA TYR A 582 -13.93 17.45 3.97
C TYR A 582 -15.29 16.80 3.71
N LYS A 583 -16.36 17.60 3.64
CA LYS A 583 -17.72 17.12 3.37
C LYS A 583 -17.86 16.54 1.97
N THR A 584 -17.21 17.12 0.96
CA THR A 584 -17.19 16.54 -0.40
C THR A 584 -16.52 15.16 -0.41
N ARG A 585 -15.44 14.99 0.36
CA ARG A 585 -14.68 13.73 0.37
C ARG A 585 -15.31 12.63 1.23
N TYR A 586 -15.89 12.97 2.38
CA TYR A 586 -16.34 11.98 3.37
C TYR A 586 -17.84 12.05 3.70
N GLY A 587 -18.58 13.05 3.23
CA GLY A 587 -20.02 13.21 3.46
C GLY A 587 -20.41 13.69 4.87
N ILE A 588 -19.73 13.22 5.91
CA ILE A 588 -20.01 13.53 7.33
C ILE A 588 -18.85 14.33 7.94
N LEU A 589 -19.15 15.44 8.62
CA LEU A 589 -18.16 16.23 9.36
C LEU A 589 -17.87 15.60 10.73
N GLN A 590 -16.66 15.82 11.25
CA GLN A 590 -16.26 15.38 12.58
C GLN A 590 -16.45 16.50 13.61
N SER A 591 -16.77 16.13 14.84
CA SER A 591 -16.80 17.04 16.00
C SER A 591 -15.40 17.13 16.59
N GLY A 592 -14.55 18.01 16.05
CA GLY A 592 -13.23 18.24 16.64
C GLY A 592 -12.56 19.55 16.27
N THR A 593 -11.46 19.85 16.97
CA THR A 593 -10.64 21.04 16.68
C THR A 593 -9.77 20.80 15.45
N LEU A 594 -9.53 21.85 14.67
CA LEU A 594 -8.65 21.76 13.49
C LEU A 594 -7.20 22.07 13.89
N GLU A 595 -6.26 21.40 13.23
CA GLU A 595 -4.83 21.69 13.32
C GLU A 595 -4.19 21.82 11.92
N ILE A 596 -3.21 22.71 11.82
CA ILE A 596 -2.28 22.80 10.70
C ILE A 596 -1.14 21.81 10.98
N ARG A 597 -0.68 21.12 9.93
CA ARG A 597 0.38 20.10 9.99
C ARG A 597 1.61 20.47 9.17
N ALA A 598 1.43 21.17 8.06
CA ALA A 598 2.53 21.65 7.23
C ALA A 598 2.15 22.87 6.40
N CYS A 599 3.16 23.66 6.04
CA CYS A 599 3.08 24.70 5.03
C CYS A 599 3.71 24.20 3.73
N ARG A 600 3.10 24.50 2.59
CA ARG A 600 3.62 24.13 1.27
C ARG A 600 3.67 25.32 0.34
N ILE A 601 4.74 25.39 -0.45
CA ILE A 601 4.88 26.32 -1.57
C ILE A 601 5.26 25.53 -2.80
N ARG A 602 4.51 25.75 -3.88
CA ARG A 602 4.88 25.33 -5.23
C ARG A 602 5.29 26.58 -6.02
N ALA A 603 6.58 26.71 -6.29
CA ALA A 603 7.14 27.80 -7.08
C ALA A 603 7.36 27.34 -8.53
N ARG A 604 6.94 28.14 -9.51
CA ARG A 604 7.05 27.81 -10.93
C ARG A 604 7.58 28.99 -11.74
N GLY A 605 8.50 28.71 -12.65
CA GLY A 605 8.92 29.66 -13.69
C GLY A 605 7.80 29.95 -14.69
N PRO A 606 8.09 30.77 -15.72
CA PRO A 606 7.10 31.17 -16.70
C PRO A 606 6.57 29.96 -17.49
N LYS A 607 5.26 29.96 -17.77
CA LYS A 607 4.65 29.00 -18.69
C LYS A 607 5.35 29.07 -20.04
N GLN A 608 5.56 27.91 -20.66
CA GLN A 608 6.09 27.84 -22.01
C GLN A 608 5.05 28.35 -23.02
N PRO A 609 5.48 28.86 -24.19
CA PRO A 609 4.53 29.17 -25.25
C PRO A 609 3.72 27.92 -25.59
N GLN A 610 2.43 28.11 -25.80
CA GLN A 610 1.50 27.03 -26.08
C GLN A 610 1.97 26.24 -27.31
N MET A 611 2.10 24.91 -27.18
CA MET A 611 2.46 24.07 -28.31
C MET A 611 1.23 23.79 -29.15
N HIS A 612 1.29 24.03 -30.46
CA HIS A 612 0.24 23.56 -31.37
C HIS A 612 0.41 22.07 -31.62
N LEU A 613 -0.23 21.25 -30.79
CA LEU A 613 -0.28 19.79 -30.96
C LEU A 613 -1.31 19.33 -32.01
N LYS A 614 -2.00 20.30 -32.63
CA LYS A 614 -3.07 20.07 -33.62
C LYS A 614 -2.50 19.77 -35.00
N GLY A 615 -3.17 18.89 -35.73
CA GLY A 615 -2.93 18.69 -37.16
C GLY A 615 -3.81 17.60 -37.73
N ILE A 616 -4.85 17.97 -38.47
CA ILE A 616 -5.35 17.15 -39.57
C ILE A 616 -4.74 17.80 -40.82
N PRO A 617 -3.97 17.09 -41.64
CA PRO A 617 -3.46 17.64 -42.89
C PRO A 617 -4.60 18.02 -43.85
N ASP A 618 -4.46 19.10 -44.62
CA ASP A 618 -5.35 19.48 -45.73
C ASP A 618 -5.17 18.53 -46.94
N THR A 619 -5.36 17.22 -46.75
CA THR A 619 -5.23 16.23 -47.82
C THR A 619 -6.52 15.45 -48.01
N LEU A 620 -6.96 15.34 -49.26
CA LEU A 620 -8.13 14.54 -49.64
C LEU A 620 -7.81 13.04 -49.55
N PRO A 621 -8.68 12.21 -48.95
CA PRO A 621 -8.51 10.76 -48.92
C PRO A 621 -8.54 10.20 -50.35
N ASN A 622 -7.61 9.31 -50.70
CA ASN A 622 -7.49 8.80 -52.07
C ASN A 622 -7.27 7.28 -52.20
N GLU A 623 -7.63 6.48 -51.19
CA GLU A 623 -7.56 5.02 -51.29
C GLU A 623 -8.85 4.32 -50.81
N LYS A 624 -9.03 3.07 -51.26
CA LYS A 624 -10.09 2.19 -50.77
C LYS A 624 -9.84 1.89 -49.29
N THR A 625 -10.78 2.27 -48.44
CA THR A 625 -10.78 1.93 -47.00
C THR A 625 -10.83 0.41 -46.83
N PRO A 626 -9.79 -0.24 -46.26
CA PRO A 626 -9.84 -1.66 -45.96
C PRO A 626 -10.87 -1.94 -44.84
N SER A 627 -11.38 -3.17 -44.76
CA SER A 627 -12.28 -3.62 -43.68
C SER A 627 -11.69 -4.82 -42.95
N ARG A 628 -12.07 -5.00 -41.68
CA ARG A 628 -11.68 -6.13 -40.83
C ARG A 628 -12.88 -6.62 -40.02
N LEU A 629 -13.00 -7.93 -39.81
CA LEU A 629 -13.98 -8.47 -38.87
C LEU A 629 -13.53 -8.21 -37.43
N VAL A 630 -14.33 -7.48 -36.67
CA VAL A 630 -14.04 -7.09 -35.28
C VAL A 630 -15.21 -7.47 -34.41
N TRP A 631 -14.96 -8.09 -33.26
CA TRP A 631 -16.02 -8.38 -32.29
C TRP A 631 -16.35 -7.14 -31.46
N PHE A 632 -17.64 -6.86 -31.26
CA PHE A 632 -18.10 -5.81 -30.34
C PHE A 632 -19.08 -6.37 -29.32
N GLU A 633 -18.88 -5.99 -28.06
CA GLU A 633 -19.77 -6.39 -26.95
C GLU A 633 -21.21 -5.88 -27.17
N GLU A 634 -21.37 -4.74 -27.84
CA GLU A 634 -22.68 -4.10 -28.09
C GLU A 634 -23.63 -4.95 -28.93
N THR A 635 -23.09 -5.63 -29.94
CA THR A 635 -23.85 -6.48 -30.85
C THR A 635 -23.69 -7.95 -30.53
N ASN A 636 -22.78 -8.26 -29.58
CA ASN A 636 -22.32 -9.61 -29.24
C ASN A 636 -21.99 -10.44 -30.49
N SER A 637 -21.34 -9.81 -31.47
CA SER A 637 -21.08 -10.41 -32.78
C SER A 637 -19.84 -9.80 -33.45
N GLN A 638 -19.29 -10.53 -34.43
CA GLN A 638 -18.28 -9.98 -35.33
C GLN A 638 -18.96 -9.09 -36.38
N VAL A 639 -18.44 -7.88 -36.52
CA VAL A 639 -18.94 -6.87 -37.45
C VAL A 639 -17.81 -6.53 -38.43
N GLU A 640 -18.12 -6.50 -39.72
CA GLU A 640 -17.20 -5.99 -40.73
C GLU A 640 -17.01 -4.48 -40.51
N THR A 641 -15.80 -4.10 -40.17
CA THR A 641 -15.48 -2.80 -39.60
C THR A 641 -14.44 -2.09 -40.48
N PRO A 642 -14.72 -0.87 -40.98
CA PRO A 642 -13.76 -0.11 -41.77
C PRO A 642 -12.54 0.28 -40.93
N VAL A 643 -11.36 0.26 -41.55
CA VAL A 643 -10.08 0.67 -40.98
C VAL A 643 -9.68 1.99 -41.60
N LEU A 644 -9.73 3.05 -40.80
CA LEU A 644 -9.46 4.44 -41.16
C LEU A 644 -8.03 4.83 -40.76
N ASN A 645 -7.46 5.78 -41.48
CA ASN A 645 -6.22 6.46 -41.12
C ASN A 645 -6.51 7.88 -40.62
N TRP A 646 -5.61 8.44 -39.81
CA TRP A 646 -5.74 9.82 -39.32
C TRP A 646 -5.90 10.85 -40.44
N LYS A 647 -5.29 10.60 -41.60
CA LYS A 647 -5.32 11.46 -42.80
C LYS A 647 -6.66 11.40 -43.57
N ASP A 648 -7.53 10.46 -43.27
CA ASP A 648 -8.82 10.29 -43.97
C ASP A 648 -9.89 11.28 -43.51
N PHE A 649 -9.59 12.03 -42.45
CA PHE A 649 -10.54 12.89 -41.77
C PHE A 649 -10.52 14.33 -42.29
N ILE A 650 -11.70 14.97 -42.30
CA ILE A 650 -11.88 16.37 -42.72
C ILE A 650 -12.38 17.18 -41.52
N PRO A 651 -11.83 18.37 -41.23
CA PRO A 651 -12.36 19.26 -40.19
C PRO A 651 -13.87 19.51 -40.34
N GLY A 652 -14.62 19.44 -39.23
CA GLY A 652 -16.08 19.58 -39.24
C GLY A 652 -16.87 18.32 -39.64
N SER A 653 -16.20 17.23 -40.00
CA SER A 653 -16.86 15.96 -40.33
C SER A 653 -17.31 15.19 -39.07
N ALA A 654 -18.21 14.25 -39.28
CA ALA A 654 -18.66 13.32 -38.26
C ALA A 654 -18.74 11.91 -38.85
N THR A 655 -18.12 10.94 -38.19
CA THR A 655 -18.04 9.56 -38.67
C THR A 655 -18.73 8.63 -37.65
N PRO A 656 -19.82 7.93 -38.02
CA PRO A 656 -20.45 6.97 -37.13
C PRO A 656 -19.59 5.70 -36.99
N GLY A 657 -19.63 5.08 -35.82
CA GLY A 657 -19.09 3.75 -35.59
C GLY A 657 -19.93 2.63 -36.21
N PRO A 658 -19.42 1.38 -36.24
CA PRO A 658 -18.08 1.00 -35.78
C PRO A 658 -16.99 1.32 -36.81
N PHE A 659 -15.78 1.63 -36.33
CA PHE A 659 -14.58 1.73 -37.17
C PHE A 659 -13.32 1.48 -36.31
N LEU A 660 -12.23 1.10 -36.96
CA LEU A 660 -10.88 1.13 -36.38
C LEU A 660 -10.16 2.36 -36.92
N LEU A 661 -9.41 3.06 -36.06
CA LEU A 661 -8.55 4.15 -36.48
C LEU A 661 -7.10 3.78 -36.16
N GLU A 662 -6.35 3.42 -37.21
CA GLU A 662 -4.93 3.10 -37.10
C GLU A 662 -4.11 4.38 -37.20
N VAL A 663 -3.28 4.61 -36.19
CA VAL A 663 -2.32 5.72 -36.10
C VAL A 663 -0.94 5.15 -35.85
N ASP A 664 0.10 5.99 -35.95
CA ASP A 664 1.46 5.54 -35.72
C ASP A 664 1.60 4.92 -34.32
N HIS A 665 1.94 3.62 -34.31
CA HIS A 665 2.18 2.79 -33.12
C HIS A 665 0.97 2.33 -32.28
N THR A 666 -0.30 2.58 -32.68
CA THR A 666 -1.49 2.06 -31.95
C THR A 666 -2.78 2.10 -32.79
N THR A 667 -3.88 1.54 -32.26
CA THR A 667 -5.19 1.49 -32.92
C THR A 667 -6.29 1.91 -31.94
N TYR A 668 -7.06 2.94 -32.30
CA TYR A 668 -8.29 3.27 -31.59
C TYR A 668 -9.42 2.36 -32.07
N VAL A 669 -10.10 1.71 -31.12
CA VAL A 669 -11.26 0.87 -31.38
C VAL A 669 -12.53 1.65 -31.06
N VAL A 670 -13.43 1.80 -32.02
CA VAL A 670 -14.71 2.52 -31.83
C VAL A 670 -15.88 1.62 -32.16
N GLY A 671 -16.72 1.36 -31.16
CA GLY A 671 -17.89 0.49 -31.31
C GLY A 671 -19.08 1.14 -32.03
N PRO A 672 -20.14 0.36 -32.31
CA PRO A 672 -21.32 0.80 -33.05
C PRO A 672 -22.05 2.02 -32.47
N SER A 673 -22.03 2.19 -31.16
CA SER A 673 -22.64 3.34 -30.46
C SER A 673 -21.75 4.58 -30.41
N GLY A 674 -20.53 4.47 -30.93
CA GLY A 674 -19.56 5.55 -30.98
C GLY A 674 -19.81 6.48 -32.17
N ARG A 675 -19.49 7.76 -31.98
CA ARG A 675 -19.49 8.73 -33.07
C ARG A 675 -18.29 9.64 -32.95
N LEU A 676 -17.42 9.62 -33.95
CA LEU A 676 -16.31 10.55 -34.04
C LEU A 676 -16.81 11.89 -34.56
N MET A 677 -16.36 12.95 -33.89
CA MET A 677 -16.65 14.33 -34.18
C MET A 677 -15.34 15.06 -34.36
N ILE A 678 -15.24 15.84 -35.43
CA ILE A 678 -14.08 16.69 -35.66
C ILE A 678 -14.52 18.13 -35.59
N SER A 679 -13.96 18.89 -34.65
CA SER A 679 -14.31 20.30 -34.53
C SER A 679 -13.76 21.09 -35.74
N SER A 680 -14.31 22.28 -35.98
CA SER A 680 -13.77 23.22 -36.98
C SER A 680 -12.33 23.64 -36.68
N THR A 681 -11.86 23.42 -35.46
CA THR A 681 -10.49 23.69 -35.02
C THR A 681 -9.57 22.46 -35.06
N GLY A 682 -10.05 21.34 -35.61
CA GLY A 682 -9.26 20.11 -35.79
C GLY A 682 -9.17 19.19 -34.56
N GLU A 683 -9.99 19.41 -33.54
CA GLU A 683 -10.08 18.51 -32.38
C GLU A 683 -10.84 17.23 -32.76
N VAL A 684 -10.32 16.06 -32.39
CA VAL A 684 -10.93 14.77 -32.70
C VAL A 684 -11.45 14.13 -31.40
N THR A 685 -12.77 13.99 -31.30
CA THR A 685 -13.44 13.46 -30.10
C THR A 685 -14.36 12.32 -30.50
N ILE A 686 -14.39 11.23 -29.73
CA ILE A 686 -15.45 10.22 -29.83
C ILE A 686 -16.49 10.51 -28.77
N HIS A 687 -17.73 10.71 -29.22
CA HIS A 687 -18.90 10.69 -28.38
C HIS A 687 -19.36 9.26 -28.19
N VAL A 688 -19.52 8.86 -26.93
CA VAL A 688 -19.84 7.49 -26.57
C VAL A 688 -21.08 7.47 -25.69
N SER A 689 -21.97 6.52 -25.97
CA SER A 689 -23.12 6.27 -25.11
C SER A 689 -22.71 5.33 -23.97
N PRO A 690 -23.11 5.60 -22.71
CA PRO A 690 -22.87 4.70 -21.59
C PRO A 690 -23.34 3.28 -21.92
N LYS A 691 -22.67 2.28 -21.31
CA LYS A 691 -23.15 0.90 -21.38
C LYS A 691 -24.58 0.86 -20.82
N LYS A 692 -25.55 0.42 -21.62
CA LYS A 692 -26.90 0.17 -21.10
C LYS A 692 -26.82 -0.97 -20.10
N ALA A 693 -27.54 -0.87 -18.99
CA ALA A 693 -27.71 -1.98 -18.06
C ALA A 693 -28.17 -3.21 -18.86
N THR A 694 -27.36 -4.25 -18.87
CA THR A 694 -27.64 -5.48 -19.61
C THR A 694 -28.80 -6.21 -18.95
N SER A 695 -29.82 -6.57 -19.75
CA SER A 695 -30.94 -7.41 -19.31
C SER A 695 -30.58 -8.90 -19.23
N GLU A 696 -29.32 -9.26 -19.47
CA GLU A 696 -28.86 -10.65 -19.44
C GLU A 696 -28.73 -11.16 -18.01
N ARG A 697 -29.26 -12.38 -17.77
CA ARG A 697 -29.15 -13.12 -16.50
C ARG A 697 -27.73 -13.59 -16.16
N ASN A 698 -26.81 -13.57 -17.14
CA ASN A 698 -25.46 -14.13 -16.99
C ASN A 698 -24.45 -13.00 -16.72
N PHE A 699 -24.59 -12.32 -15.58
CA PHE A 699 -23.51 -11.49 -15.09
C PHE A 699 -22.39 -12.41 -14.58
N GLU A 700 -21.17 -12.27 -15.11
CA GLU A 700 -20.04 -13.11 -14.70
C GLU A 700 -19.71 -12.85 -13.23
N THR A 701 -19.81 -13.89 -12.40
CA THR A 701 -19.67 -13.86 -10.93
C THR A 701 -18.37 -13.16 -10.49
N GLU A 702 -17.29 -13.34 -11.24
CA GLU A 702 -16.00 -12.67 -11.03
C GLU A 702 -16.13 -11.14 -11.02
N VAL A 703 -16.89 -10.58 -11.96
CA VAL A 703 -17.06 -9.13 -12.12
C VAL A 703 -17.89 -8.57 -10.95
N ALA A 704 -18.89 -9.33 -10.47
CA ALA A 704 -19.75 -8.89 -9.37
C ALA A 704 -18.95 -8.76 -8.07
N LEU A 705 -18.19 -9.81 -7.77
CA LEU A 705 -17.37 -9.88 -6.56
C LEU A 705 -16.26 -8.83 -6.57
N ALA A 706 -15.64 -8.59 -7.73
CA ALA A 706 -14.66 -7.52 -7.89
C ALA A 706 -15.28 -6.16 -7.55
N ARG A 707 -16.46 -5.83 -8.11
CA ARG A 707 -17.16 -4.56 -7.83
C ARG A 707 -17.59 -4.43 -6.37
N LEU A 708 -18.10 -5.50 -5.76
CA LEU A 708 -18.50 -5.50 -4.35
C LEU A 708 -17.31 -5.33 -3.40
N ARG A 709 -16.17 -5.96 -3.68
CA ARG A 709 -14.92 -5.71 -2.96
C ARG A 709 -14.49 -4.24 -3.07
N SER A 710 -14.69 -3.61 -4.23
CA SER A 710 -14.43 -2.17 -4.41
C SER A 710 -15.21 -1.31 -3.41
N VAL A 711 -16.49 -1.63 -3.21
CA VAL A 711 -17.35 -0.94 -2.24
C VAL A 711 -16.78 -1.07 -0.84
N ALA A 712 -16.32 -2.27 -0.48
CA ALA A 712 -15.72 -2.52 0.82
C ALA A 712 -14.38 -1.77 1.00
N ASP A 713 -13.51 -1.78 -0.02
CA ASP A 713 -12.22 -1.09 0.00
C ASP A 713 -12.34 0.43 0.10
N GLU A 714 -13.34 1.03 -0.56
CA GLU A 714 -13.61 2.47 -0.46
C GLU A 714 -14.03 2.85 0.96
N ALA A 715 -14.96 2.10 1.55
CA ALA A 715 -15.47 2.35 2.89
C ALA A 715 -14.41 2.08 3.98
N ASP A 716 -13.56 1.06 3.81
CA ASP A 716 -12.42 0.78 4.71
C ASP A 716 -11.45 1.97 4.80
N ARG A 717 -11.09 2.55 3.64
CA ARG A 717 -10.21 3.73 3.60
C ARG A 717 -10.82 4.94 4.29
N ALA A 718 -12.15 5.08 4.28
CA ALA A 718 -12.83 6.14 5.00
C ALA A 718 -12.64 5.99 6.51
N ILE A 719 -12.74 4.78 7.08
CA ILE A 719 -12.46 4.52 8.50
C ILE A 719 -11.01 4.95 8.81
N GLN A 720 -10.05 4.47 8.02
CA GLN A 720 -8.63 4.75 8.24
C GLN A 720 -8.31 6.24 8.25
N LYS A 721 -8.92 7.01 7.35
CA LYS A 721 -8.64 8.45 7.17
C LYS A 721 -9.40 9.32 8.18
N THR A 722 -10.54 8.85 8.71
CA THR A 722 -11.42 9.69 9.52
C THR A 722 -11.40 9.38 11.02
N ALA A 723 -10.90 8.20 11.42
CA ALA A 723 -10.74 7.81 12.83
C ALA A 723 -9.66 8.61 13.57
N PHE A 724 -9.81 8.72 14.89
CA PHE A 724 -8.97 9.58 15.75
C PHE A 724 -8.05 8.76 16.66
N SER A 725 -8.48 7.57 17.09
CA SER A 725 -7.64 6.77 17.97
C SER A 725 -6.45 6.15 17.24
N SER A 726 -5.30 6.12 17.92
CA SER A 726 -4.09 5.46 17.40
C SER A 726 -4.28 3.96 17.14
N VAL A 727 -5.21 3.32 17.84
CA VAL A 727 -5.53 1.90 17.64
C VAL A 727 -6.11 1.64 16.23
N VAL A 728 -6.89 2.57 15.70
CA VAL A 728 -7.50 2.44 14.39
C VAL A 728 -6.59 3.02 13.31
N ARG A 729 -6.18 4.27 13.51
CA ARG A 729 -5.41 5.06 12.56
C ARG A 729 -4.02 4.50 12.31
N ASP A 730 -3.31 4.16 13.39
CA ASP A 730 -1.94 3.66 13.32
C ASP A 730 -1.93 2.13 13.34
N ALA A 731 -2.51 1.49 14.36
CA ALA A 731 -2.43 0.05 14.53
C ALA A 731 -3.33 -0.76 13.56
N LYS A 732 -4.32 -0.13 12.90
CA LYS A 732 -5.26 -0.75 11.95
C LYS A 732 -6.12 -1.87 12.54
N ASP A 733 -6.61 -1.70 13.77
CA ASP A 733 -7.48 -2.67 14.44
C ASP A 733 -8.97 -2.37 14.20
N TYR A 734 -9.40 -2.59 12.96
CA TYR A 734 -10.79 -2.39 12.50
C TYR A 734 -11.10 -3.26 11.27
N SER A 735 -12.37 -3.34 10.89
CA SER A 735 -12.81 -3.97 9.64
C SER A 735 -14.22 -3.51 9.23
N LEU A 736 -14.59 -3.84 8.00
CA LEU A 736 -15.91 -3.68 7.41
C LEU A 736 -16.31 -4.96 6.69
N VAL A 737 -17.60 -5.29 6.67
CA VAL A 737 -18.16 -6.43 5.94
C VAL A 737 -19.46 -6.07 5.24
N ILE A 738 -19.69 -6.69 4.08
CA ILE A 738 -20.96 -6.65 3.36
C ILE A 738 -21.52 -8.08 3.30
N THR A 739 -22.77 -8.25 3.71
CA THR A 739 -23.45 -9.55 3.72
C THR A 739 -24.75 -9.51 2.92
N ASP A 740 -25.26 -10.69 2.58
CA ASP A 740 -26.64 -10.85 2.15
C ASP A 740 -27.62 -10.60 3.34
N PRO A 741 -28.95 -10.65 3.12
CA PRO A 741 -29.94 -10.49 4.19
C PRO A 741 -29.94 -11.59 5.26
N GLN A 742 -29.24 -12.71 5.03
CA GLN A 742 -29.09 -13.82 5.98
C GLN A 742 -27.82 -13.69 6.85
N GLY A 743 -26.96 -12.71 6.56
CA GLY A 743 -25.68 -12.51 7.23
C GLY A 743 -24.52 -13.28 6.58
N VAL A 744 -24.71 -13.88 5.40
CA VAL A 744 -23.65 -14.54 4.65
C VAL A 744 -22.77 -13.50 3.98
N CYS A 745 -21.46 -13.61 4.17
CA CYS A 745 -20.47 -12.66 3.69
C CYS A 745 -20.36 -12.73 2.17
N ILE A 746 -20.42 -11.56 1.54
CA ILE A 746 -20.26 -11.41 0.10
C ILE A 746 -18.97 -10.64 -0.22
N ALA A 747 -18.64 -9.62 0.57
CA ALA A 747 -17.46 -8.81 0.33
C ALA A 747 -16.82 -8.27 1.61
N LEU A 748 -15.50 -8.16 1.54
CA LEU A 748 -14.61 -7.63 2.57
C LEU A 748 -13.53 -6.77 1.92
N PRO A 749 -12.96 -5.80 2.65
CA PRO A 749 -11.79 -5.06 2.21
C PRO A 749 -10.60 -5.99 1.94
N THR A 750 -9.73 -5.54 1.04
CA THR A 750 -8.49 -6.22 0.64
C THR A 750 -7.51 -6.33 1.81
N GLU A 751 -7.36 -5.25 2.59
CA GLU A 751 -6.64 -5.25 3.87
C GLU A 751 -7.67 -5.34 4.99
N CYS A 752 -7.65 -6.42 5.78
CA CYS A 752 -8.60 -6.63 6.86
C CYS A 752 -7.95 -7.42 8.00
N MET A 753 -8.31 -7.10 9.25
CA MET A 753 -7.91 -7.88 10.42
C MET A 753 -8.51 -9.30 10.33
N PRO A 754 -7.68 -10.37 10.25
CA PRO A 754 -8.18 -11.72 9.99
C PRO A 754 -9.25 -12.22 10.95
N LEU A 755 -9.18 -11.83 12.22
CA LEU A 755 -10.17 -12.19 13.24
C LEU A 755 -11.58 -11.73 12.88
N PHE A 756 -11.71 -10.50 12.38
CA PHE A 756 -13.00 -9.87 12.14
C PHE A 756 -13.72 -10.44 10.93
N VAL A 757 -12.97 -11.02 9.98
CA VAL A 757 -13.51 -11.66 8.78
C VAL A 757 -14.56 -12.72 9.11
N THR A 758 -14.32 -13.52 10.15
CA THR A 758 -15.24 -14.60 10.52
C THR A 758 -16.20 -14.18 11.63
N SER A 759 -15.76 -13.35 12.57
CA SER A 759 -16.65 -12.92 13.66
C SER A 759 -17.79 -12.02 13.17
N MET A 760 -17.53 -11.13 12.20
CA MET A 760 -18.51 -10.15 11.75
C MET A 760 -19.72 -10.74 11.02
N PRO A 761 -19.57 -11.65 10.04
CA PRO A 761 -20.72 -12.30 9.42
C PRO A 761 -21.61 -13.03 10.44
N ARG A 762 -21.00 -13.69 11.43
CA ARG A 762 -21.72 -14.32 12.55
C ARG A 762 -22.49 -13.29 13.38
N THR A 763 -21.86 -12.18 13.73
CA THR A 763 -22.50 -11.09 14.47
C THR A 763 -23.69 -10.53 13.68
N ILE A 764 -23.55 -10.29 12.38
CA ILE A 764 -24.64 -9.80 11.53
C ILE A 764 -25.77 -10.82 11.44
N SER A 765 -25.47 -12.11 11.25
CA SER A 765 -26.48 -13.17 11.20
C SER A 765 -27.30 -13.22 12.50
N PHE A 766 -26.64 -13.15 13.66
CA PHE A 766 -27.30 -13.07 14.96
C PHE A 766 -28.19 -11.81 15.09
N LEU A 767 -27.69 -10.65 14.69
CA LEU A 767 -28.44 -9.39 14.74
C LEU A 767 -29.62 -9.39 13.75
N ALA A 768 -29.46 -9.98 12.56
CA ALA A 768 -30.50 -10.12 11.56
C ALA A 768 -31.66 -10.97 12.09
N GLU A 769 -31.36 -12.08 12.77
CA GLU A 769 -32.36 -12.90 13.45
C GLU A 769 -33.04 -12.12 14.58
N LEU A 770 -32.27 -11.49 15.46
CA LEU A 770 -32.78 -10.75 16.62
C LEU A 770 -33.73 -9.61 16.23
N PHE A 771 -33.44 -8.90 15.15
CA PHE A 771 -34.24 -7.76 14.69
C PHE A 771 -35.29 -8.11 13.63
N SER A 772 -35.42 -9.39 13.25
CA SER A 772 -36.39 -9.84 12.24
C SER A 772 -37.84 -9.59 12.65
N GLU A 773 -38.17 -9.73 13.95
CA GLU A 773 -39.52 -9.52 14.49
C GLU A 773 -39.86 -8.03 14.71
N ILE A 774 -38.85 -7.19 14.97
CA ILE A 774 -39.01 -5.75 15.24
C ILE A 774 -39.25 -4.99 13.93
N GLY A 775 -38.71 -5.49 12.82
CA GLY A 775 -38.70 -4.81 11.53
C GLY A 775 -37.69 -3.67 11.51
N LEU A 776 -36.64 -3.84 10.71
CA LEU A 776 -35.72 -2.74 10.41
C LEU A 776 -36.26 -1.92 9.24
N VAL A 777 -36.00 -0.62 9.28
CA VAL A 777 -36.31 0.31 8.18
C VAL A 777 -35.03 0.94 7.65
N ASP A 778 -35.11 1.55 6.46
CA ASP A 778 -33.98 2.29 5.94
C ASP A 778 -33.60 3.46 6.87
N GLY A 779 -32.30 3.68 7.00
CA GLY A 779 -31.71 4.63 7.95
C GLY A 779 -31.53 4.11 9.38
N ASP A 780 -31.94 2.89 9.71
CA ASP A 780 -31.58 2.27 11.00
C ASP A 780 -30.08 1.92 11.05
N VAL A 781 -29.44 2.05 12.23
CA VAL A 781 -28.10 1.52 12.52
C VAL A 781 -28.09 0.93 13.93
N ILE A 782 -27.73 -0.34 14.04
CA ILE A 782 -27.63 -1.10 15.29
C ILE A 782 -26.21 -0.96 15.84
N ILE A 783 -26.06 -0.82 17.16
CA ILE A 783 -24.79 -0.86 17.89
C ILE A 783 -24.80 -2.00 18.93
N THR A 784 -23.65 -2.66 19.12
CA THR A 784 -23.40 -3.59 20.22
C THR A 784 -21.89 -3.76 20.45
N ASN A 785 -21.49 -4.17 21.65
CA ASN A 785 -20.12 -4.63 21.94
C ASN A 785 -20.12 -5.92 22.77
N ASP A 786 -21.23 -6.66 22.78
CA ASP A 786 -21.37 -7.89 23.56
C ASP A 786 -20.29 -8.91 23.14
N PRO A 787 -19.40 -9.34 24.06
CA PRO A 787 -18.29 -10.24 23.73
C PRO A 787 -18.72 -11.59 23.15
N TRP A 788 -19.87 -12.13 23.54
CA TRP A 788 -20.33 -13.46 23.12
C TRP A 788 -21.03 -13.43 21.75
N ILE A 789 -21.49 -12.24 21.34
CA ILE A 789 -22.08 -11.99 20.03
C ILE A 789 -21.00 -11.51 19.03
N CYS A 790 -20.13 -10.61 19.47
CA CYS A 790 -19.13 -9.89 18.66
C CYS A 790 -17.76 -10.59 18.66
N ALA A 791 -16.68 -9.82 18.50
CA ALA A 791 -15.31 -10.32 18.40
C ALA A 791 -14.64 -10.65 19.75
N GLY A 792 -15.41 -10.95 20.80
CA GLY A 792 -14.87 -11.59 22.01
C GLY A 792 -14.45 -10.67 23.16
N HIS A 793 -14.54 -9.34 23.05
CA HIS A 793 -14.38 -8.41 24.19
C HIS A 793 -15.04 -7.05 23.93
N LYS A 794 -15.23 -6.24 24.97
CA LYS A 794 -16.04 -5.01 24.94
C LYS A 794 -15.43 -3.83 24.16
N SER A 795 -14.12 -3.83 23.95
CA SER A 795 -13.47 -2.77 23.17
C SER A 795 -13.81 -2.83 21.69
N ASP A 796 -14.20 -4.00 21.18
CA ASP A 796 -14.60 -4.18 19.79
C ASP A 796 -16.09 -3.80 19.64
N ILE A 797 -16.35 -2.54 19.27
CA ILE A 797 -17.71 -2.05 19.00
C ILE A 797 -18.10 -2.40 17.58
N VAL A 798 -19.33 -2.88 17.39
CA VAL A 798 -19.92 -3.23 16.11
C VAL A 798 -21.06 -2.26 15.78
N LEU A 799 -21.07 -1.75 14.55
CA LEU A 799 -22.24 -1.09 13.94
C LEU A 799 -22.75 -1.89 12.74
N VAL A 800 -24.07 -2.07 12.62
CA VAL A 800 -24.71 -2.78 11.49
C VAL A 800 -25.88 -1.97 10.94
N ALA A 801 -25.92 -1.78 9.63
CA ALA A 801 -27.00 -1.09 8.93
C ALA A 801 -27.63 -1.97 7.85
N PRO A 802 -28.98 -2.05 7.77
CA PRO A 802 -29.67 -2.70 6.66
C PRO A 802 -29.58 -1.84 5.38
N VAL A 803 -29.60 -2.53 4.24
CA VAL A 803 -29.64 -1.92 2.90
C VAL A 803 -30.89 -2.40 2.17
N PHE A 804 -31.68 -1.45 1.69
CA PHE A 804 -32.96 -1.72 1.02
C PHE A 804 -32.90 -1.37 -0.47
N SER A 805 -33.57 -2.18 -1.29
CA SER A 805 -33.92 -1.84 -2.67
C SER A 805 -35.46 -1.81 -2.77
N GLY A 806 -36.01 -0.59 -2.80
CA GLY A 806 -37.45 -0.40 -2.53
C GLY A 806 -37.81 -0.92 -1.14
N PRO A 807 -38.84 -1.78 -0.98
CA PRO A 807 -39.21 -2.36 0.31
C PRO A 807 -38.41 -3.63 0.68
N LYS A 808 -37.57 -4.17 -0.22
CA LYS A 808 -36.85 -5.44 -0.01
C LYS A 808 -35.52 -5.16 0.69
N LEU A 809 -35.27 -5.83 1.81
CA LEU A 809 -33.93 -5.94 2.40
C LEU A 809 -33.03 -6.76 1.47
N VAL A 810 -31.93 -6.18 1.00
CA VAL A 810 -31.02 -6.82 0.03
C VAL A 810 -29.64 -7.12 0.59
N ALA A 811 -29.21 -6.43 1.65
CA ALA A 811 -27.92 -6.65 2.29
C ALA A 811 -27.85 -6.04 3.69
N TYR A 812 -26.80 -6.38 4.44
CA TYR A 812 -26.31 -5.59 5.57
C TYR A 812 -24.89 -5.08 5.29
N VAL A 813 -24.58 -3.91 5.85
CA VAL A 813 -23.22 -3.40 5.98
C VAL A 813 -22.87 -3.36 7.46
N GLY A 814 -21.78 -3.99 7.84
CA GLY A 814 -21.27 -3.99 9.21
C GLY A 814 -19.87 -3.40 9.31
N THR A 815 -19.59 -2.71 10.41
CA THR A 815 -18.25 -2.24 10.78
C THR A 815 -17.91 -2.69 12.18
N ILE A 816 -16.64 -2.97 12.43
CA ILE A 816 -16.10 -3.28 13.75
C ILE A 816 -14.81 -2.53 13.98
N LEU A 817 -14.65 -1.98 15.17
CA LEU A 817 -13.54 -1.10 15.50
C LEU A 817 -13.16 -1.29 16.97
N HIS A 818 -11.87 -1.50 17.23
CA HIS A 818 -11.35 -1.53 18.59
C HIS A 818 -11.25 -0.10 19.15
N ILE A 819 -12.22 0.30 19.94
CA ILE A 819 -12.27 1.66 20.47
C ILE A 819 -11.25 1.84 21.60
N ALA A 820 -10.62 3.01 21.66
CA ALA A 820 -9.50 3.23 22.58
C ALA A 820 -9.87 3.20 24.07
N ASP A 821 -11.13 3.46 24.42
CA ASP A 821 -11.62 3.37 25.80
C ASP A 821 -13.10 2.99 25.88
N ILE A 822 -13.42 2.09 26.81
CA ILE A 822 -14.80 1.64 27.11
C ILE A 822 -15.14 1.78 28.60
N GLY A 823 -14.29 2.47 29.38
CA GLY A 823 -14.55 2.77 30.80
C GLY A 823 -14.05 1.73 31.80
N GLY A 824 -13.54 0.58 31.34
CA GLY A 824 -12.94 -0.46 32.21
C GLY A 824 -11.69 0.02 32.97
N PRO A 825 -11.15 -0.77 33.90
CA PRO A 825 -9.98 -0.40 34.70
C PRO A 825 -8.77 -0.11 33.81
N ILE A 826 -7.93 0.83 34.26
CA ILE A 826 -6.60 1.02 33.68
C ILE A 826 -5.71 -0.10 34.22
N GLY A 827 -5.23 -0.96 33.33
CA GLY A 827 -4.45 -2.15 33.63
C GLY A 827 -5.19 -3.43 33.24
N ASP A 828 -4.50 -4.30 32.50
CA ASP A 828 -5.14 -5.32 31.67
C ASP A 828 -5.58 -6.60 32.43
N PHE A 829 -5.21 -6.73 33.71
CA PHE A 829 -5.49 -7.90 34.58
C PHE A 829 -6.31 -7.57 35.83
N ARG A 830 -6.98 -6.41 35.85
CA ARG A 830 -7.65 -5.92 37.06
C ARG A 830 -9.12 -6.31 37.19
N ALA A 831 -9.76 -6.66 36.07
CA ALA A 831 -11.17 -7.03 36.07
C ALA A 831 -11.35 -8.45 36.63
N SER A 832 -12.20 -8.59 37.65
CA SER A 832 -12.60 -9.87 38.24
C SER A 832 -13.86 -10.44 37.59
N ASP A 833 -14.68 -9.60 36.98
CA ASP A 833 -15.82 -10.02 36.18
C ASP A 833 -15.98 -9.15 34.94
N ILE A 834 -16.88 -9.57 34.06
CA ILE A 834 -17.16 -8.86 32.82
C ILE A 834 -17.66 -7.43 33.07
N TYR A 835 -18.36 -7.14 34.18
CA TYR A 835 -18.95 -5.83 34.43
C TYR A 835 -17.88 -4.80 34.78
N GLU A 836 -16.77 -5.22 35.38
CA GLU A 836 -15.61 -4.36 35.61
C GLU A 836 -14.90 -3.95 34.32
N GLU A 837 -15.00 -4.70 33.21
CA GLU A 837 -14.31 -4.39 31.94
C GLU A 837 -14.81 -3.13 31.21
N GLY A 838 -15.82 -2.45 31.75
CA GLY A 838 -16.38 -1.22 31.20
C GLY A 838 -17.79 -1.40 30.65
N LEU A 839 -18.24 -0.44 29.85
CA LEU A 839 -19.61 -0.35 29.37
C LEU A 839 -20.00 -1.56 28.48
N SER A 840 -21.06 -2.26 28.87
CA SER A 840 -21.74 -3.24 28.01
C SER A 840 -22.88 -2.56 27.26
N ILE A 841 -22.85 -2.64 25.94
CA ILE A 841 -23.87 -2.12 25.02
C ILE A 841 -24.62 -3.34 24.46
N PRO A 842 -25.85 -3.61 24.92
CA PRO A 842 -26.67 -4.64 24.29
C PRO A 842 -27.05 -4.22 22.85
N PRO A 843 -27.49 -5.14 21.99
CA PRO A 843 -27.98 -4.78 20.66
C PRO A 843 -29.13 -3.76 20.72
N VAL A 844 -28.86 -2.52 20.29
CA VAL A 844 -29.83 -1.41 20.27
C VAL A 844 -29.65 -0.54 19.03
N LYS A 845 -30.67 0.25 18.66
CA LYS A 845 -30.55 1.22 17.57
C LYS A 845 -29.78 2.46 18.04
N LEU A 846 -28.62 2.72 17.46
CA LEU A 846 -27.89 4.00 17.60
C LEU A 846 -28.50 5.07 16.69
N ILE A 847 -28.98 4.67 15.52
CA ILE A 847 -29.75 5.51 14.61
C ILE A 847 -31.07 4.79 14.32
N ALA A 848 -32.18 5.48 14.48
CA ALA A 848 -33.52 4.99 14.18
C ALA A 848 -34.12 5.83 13.05
N ALA A 849 -34.40 5.21 11.90
CA ALA A 849 -34.93 5.89 10.70
C ALA A 849 -34.18 7.19 10.34
N GLY A 850 -32.84 7.15 10.37
CA GLY A 850 -31.98 8.29 10.06
C GLY A 850 -31.80 9.32 11.19
N GLN A 851 -32.46 9.13 12.35
CA GLN A 851 -32.31 9.99 13.52
C GLN A 851 -31.38 9.35 14.56
N LYS A 852 -30.33 10.07 14.95
CA LYS A 852 -29.37 9.59 15.95
C LYS A 852 -30.00 9.61 17.35
N CYS A 853 -29.89 8.50 18.09
CA CYS A 853 -30.33 8.43 19.48
C CYS A 853 -29.25 9.04 20.39
N LEU A 854 -29.43 10.33 20.71
CA LEU A 854 -28.48 11.09 21.52
C LEU A 854 -28.35 10.55 22.95
N GLU A 855 -29.38 9.90 23.48
CA GLU A 855 -29.36 9.30 24.81
C GLU A 855 -28.35 8.15 24.88
N ILE A 856 -28.31 7.29 23.86
CA ILE A 856 -27.36 6.17 23.78
C ILE A 856 -25.94 6.70 23.56
N GLU A 857 -25.76 7.69 22.66
CA GLU A 857 -24.46 8.32 22.47
C GLU A 857 -23.96 8.97 23.76
N ASN A 858 -24.78 9.80 24.42
CA ASN A 858 -24.42 10.45 25.67
C ASN A 858 -24.10 9.45 26.78
N LEU A 859 -24.81 8.32 26.84
CA LEU A 859 -24.50 7.23 27.77
C LEU A 859 -23.11 6.66 27.52
N ILE A 860 -22.75 6.40 26.25
CA ILE A 860 -21.40 5.92 25.89
C ILE A 860 -20.35 6.96 26.29
N LEU A 861 -20.54 8.22 25.88
CA LEU A 861 -19.56 9.29 26.10
C LEU A 861 -19.37 9.64 27.57
N ALA A 862 -20.40 9.48 28.41
CA ALA A 862 -20.30 9.71 29.85
C ALA A 862 -19.51 8.61 30.59
N ASN A 863 -19.32 7.44 29.97
CA ASN A 863 -18.68 6.27 30.59
C ASN A 863 -17.26 6.01 30.06
N VAL A 864 -16.65 6.96 29.33
CA VAL A 864 -15.29 6.85 28.79
C VAL A 864 -14.45 8.06 29.19
N ARG A 865 -13.12 7.89 29.23
CA ARG A 865 -12.14 8.91 29.64
C ARG A 865 -11.71 9.82 28.51
N ILE A 866 -11.85 9.37 27.26
CA ILE A 866 -11.52 10.10 26.03
C ILE A 866 -12.73 10.25 25.10
N PRO A 867 -13.83 10.88 25.57
CA PRO A 867 -15.12 10.91 24.87
C PRO A 867 -15.01 11.46 23.45
N HIS A 868 -14.17 12.46 23.22
CA HIS A 868 -13.99 13.04 21.89
C HIS A 868 -13.43 12.05 20.87
N GLN A 869 -12.42 11.24 21.24
CA GLN A 869 -11.87 10.22 20.33
C GLN A 869 -12.91 9.12 20.07
N VAL A 870 -13.61 8.67 21.12
CA VAL A 870 -14.68 7.67 21.04
C VAL A 870 -15.80 8.13 20.10
N GLN A 871 -16.25 9.38 20.24
CA GLN A 871 -17.28 9.96 19.37
C GLN A 871 -16.84 10.01 17.90
N SER A 872 -15.60 10.43 17.65
CA SER A 872 -15.07 10.53 16.29
C SER A 872 -14.86 9.17 15.64
N ASP A 873 -14.45 8.16 16.41
CA ASP A 873 -14.33 6.78 15.92
C ASP A 873 -15.71 6.19 15.57
N LEU A 874 -16.74 6.41 16.40
CA LEU A 874 -18.12 6.04 16.05
C LEU A 874 -18.60 6.76 14.78
N THR A 875 -18.24 8.05 14.61
CA THR A 875 -18.57 8.83 13.42
C THR A 875 -17.82 8.31 12.18
N ALA A 876 -16.58 7.84 12.33
CA ALA A 876 -15.82 7.20 11.26
C ALA A 876 -16.49 5.90 10.80
N MET A 877 -16.97 5.06 11.72
CA MET A 877 -17.74 3.86 11.41
C MET A 877 -19.03 4.18 10.65
N LEU A 878 -19.78 5.20 11.10
CA LEU A 878 -21.00 5.67 10.42
C LEU A 878 -20.71 6.21 9.01
N THR A 879 -19.59 6.93 8.85
CA THR A 879 -19.13 7.44 7.55
C THR A 879 -18.88 6.30 6.57
N ALA A 880 -18.21 5.25 7.01
CA ALA A 880 -17.95 4.06 6.19
C ALA A 880 -19.24 3.33 5.80
N ILE A 881 -20.18 3.18 6.75
CA ILE A 881 -21.51 2.61 6.47
C ILE A 881 -22.23 3.43 5.39
N ALA A 882 -22.26 4.76 5.51
CA ALA A 882 -22.93 5.62 4.55
C ALA A 882 -22.33 5.47 3.13
N ILE A 883 -21.00 5.50 3.02
CA ILE A 883 -20.29 5.31 1.75
C ILE A 883 -20.62 3.93 1.16
N ALA A 884 -20.51 2.86 1.95
CA ALA A 884 -20.79 1.51 1.47
C ALA A 884 -22.26 1.35 1.01
N LYS A 885 -23.22 1.91 1.75
CA LYS A 885 -24.64 1.89 1.39
C LYS A 885 -24.91 2.61 0.07
N ASP A 886 -24.37 3.81 -0.09
CA ASP A 886 -24.55 4.61 -1.30
C ASP A 886 -23.99 3.91 -2.54
N ARG A 887 -22.76 3.35 -2.42
CA ARG A 887 -22.10 2.64 -3.51
C ARG A 887 -22.79 1.31 -3.84
N LEU A 888 -23.20 0.55 -2.83
CA LEU A 888 -23.94 -0.69 -3.04
C LEU A 888 -25.28 -0.43 -3.72
N THR A 889 -25.99 0.63 -3.30
CA THR A 889 -27.26 1.03 -3.92
C THR A 889 -27.05 1.41 -5.39
N SER A 890 -26.02 2.19 -5.70
CA SER A 890 -25.66 2.52 -7.09
C SER A 890 -25.34 1.26 -7.90
N LEU A 891 -24.57 0.33 -7.35
CA LEU A 891 -24.22 -0.92 -8.04
C LEU A 891 -25.47 -1.76 -8.37
N LEU A 892 -26.42 -1.87 -7.43
CA LEU A 892 -27.67 -2.60 -7.64
C LEU A 892 -28.61 -1.90 -8.63
N GLN A 893 -28.54 -0.58 -8.78
CA GLN A 893 -29.25 0.16 -9.83
C GLN A 893 -28.64 -0.10 -11.21
N ASP A 894 -27.31 -0.18 -11.29
CA ASP A 894 -26.59 -0.45 -12.54
C ASP A 894 -26.76 -1.92 -13.00
N VAL A 895 -26.98 -2.84 -12.06
CA VAL A 895 -27.16 -4.27 -12.31
C VAL A 895 -28.44 -4.79 -11.63
N PRO A 896 -29.64 -4.43 -12.13
CA PRO A 896 -30.92 -4.67 -11.44
C PRO A 896 -31.30 -6.16 -11.29
N HIS A 897 -30.60 -7.07 -11.97
CA HIS A 897 -30.79 -8.51 -11.88
C HIS A 897 -29.81 -9.21 -10.91
N MET A 898 -28.87 -8.46 -10.32
CA MET A 898 -27.94 -9.00 -9.34
C MET A 898 -28.71 -9.34 -8.04
N ASP A 899 -28.83 -10.63 -7.74
CA ASP A 899 -29.32 -11.09 -6.44
C ASP A 899 -28.12 -11.46 -5.56
N LEU A 900 -27.92 -10.67 -4.50
CA LEU A 900 -26.81 -10.81 -3.57
C LEU A 900 -26.85 -12.13 -2.80
N THR A 901 -28.03 -12.68 -2.54
CA THR A 901 -28.17 -13.98 -1.87
C THR A 901 -27.73 -15.12 -2.78
N ASP A 902 -28.06 -15.06 -4.07
CA ASP A 902 -27.62 -16.10 -5.02
C ASP A 902 -26.12 -16.02 -5.28
N LEU A 903 -25.57 -14.81 -5.37
CA LEU A 903 -24.12 -14.58 -5.45
C LEU A 903 -23.39 -15.12 -4.20
N ALA A 904 -23.91 -14.85 -3.01
CA ALA A 904 -23.37 -15.37 -1.76
C ALA A 904 -23.33 -16.90 -1.77
N LYS A 905 -24.44 -17.55 -2.15
CA LYS A 905 -24.52 -19.02 -2.23
C LYS A 905 -23.51 -19.60 -3.22
N GLU A 906 -23.44 -19.04 -4.42
CA GLU A 906 -22.52 -19.53 -5.45
C GLU A 906 -21.06 -19.46 -4.96
N PHE A 907 -20.68 -18.32 -4.38
CA PHE A 907 -19.33 -18.14 -3.88
C PHE A 907 -19.03 -19.03 -2.65
N GLN A 908 -20.00 -19.22 -1.75
CA GLN A 908 -19.86 -20.15 -0.62
C GLN A 908 -19.66 -21.60 -1.09
N ILE A 909 -20.40 -22.06 -2.10
CA ILE A 909 -20.21 -23.40 -2.69
C ILE A 909 -18.78 -23.57 -3.23
N MET A 910 -18.25 -22.54 -3.90
CA MET A 910 -16.89 -22.56 -4.43
C MET A 910 -15.83 -22.55 -3.31
N ALA A 911 -16.00 -21.68 -2.31
CA ALA A 911 -15.10 -21.61 -1.16
C ALA A 911 -15.08 -22.92 -0.37
N GLU A 912 -16.26 -23.51 -0.12
CA GLU A 912 -16.39 -24.81 0.53
C GLU A 912 -15.69 -25.91 -0.27
N ARG A 913 -15.86 -25.95 -1.60
CA ARG A 913 -15.16 -26.93 -2.46
C ARG A 913 -13.65 -26.85 -2.30
N VAL A 914 -13.07 -25.65 -2.36
CA VAL A 914 -11.60 -25.47 -2.23
C VAL A 914 -11.12 -25.91 -0.84
N VAL A 915 -11.87 -25.59 0.22
CA VAL A 915 -11.52 -26.05 1.58
C VAL A 915 -11.66 -27.56 1.73
N GLN A 916 -12.70 -28.17 1.14
CA GLN A 916 -12.87 -29.63 1.09
C GLN A 916 -11.72 -30.32 0.33
N GLU A 917 -11.29 -29.76 -0.80
CA GLU A 917 -10.13 -30.25 -1.56
C GLU A 917 -8.85 -30.22 -0.72
N GLY A 918 -8.63 -29.15 0.04
CA GLY A 918 -7.52 -29.06 0.98
C GLY A 918 -7.62 -30.08 2.14
N ILE A 919 -8.81 -30.27 2.71
CA ILE A 919 -9.07 -31.26 3.76
C ILE A 919 -8.89 -32.70 3.25
N ALA A 920 -9.23 -32.97 1.98
CA ALA A 920 -9.07 -34.28 1.37
C ALA A 920 -7.60 -34.74 1.28
N LEU A 921 -6.63 -33.81 1.38
CA LEU A 921 -5.20 -34.12 1.46
C LEU A 921 -4.79 -34.74 2.81
N ILE A 922 -5.63 -34.62 3.84
CA ILE A 922 -5.38 -35.19 5.16
C ILE A 922 -5.90 -36.64 5.16
N PRO A 923 -5.13 -37.63 5.61
CA PRO A 923 -5.65 -38.99 5.81
C PRO A 923 -6.74 -39.05 6.89
N ASP A 924 -7.78 -39.89 6.70
CA ASP A 924 -8.81 -40.14 7.73
C ASP A 924 -8.15 -40.71 8.99
N ASP A 925 -8.09 -39.91 10.04
CA ASP A 925 -7.52 -40.26 11.33
C ASP A 925 -7.91 -39.21 12.40
N THR A 926 -7.43 -39.42 13.62
CA THR A 926 -7.45 -38.44 14.70
C THR A 926 -6.05 -37.88 14.93
N TYR A 927 -5.89 -36.57 14.80
CA TYR A 927 -4.64 -35.86 15.05
C TYR A 927 -4.75 -35.07 16.35
N GLN A 928 -3.69 -35.01 17.14
CA GLN A 928 -3.73 -34.39 18.46
C GLN A 928 -2.54 -33.47 18.70
N ALA A 929 -2.79 -32.38 19.42
CA ALA A 929 -1.74 -31.50 19.93
C ALA A 929 -2.15 -30.90 21.28
N GLU A 930 -1.16 -30.69 22.14
CA GLU A 930 -1.31 -29.98 23.41
C GLU A 930 -0.25 -28.90 23.53
N LEU A 931 -0.61 -27.78 24.15
CA LEU A 931 0.29 -26.68 24.47
C LEU A 931 0.07 -26.26 25.92
N THR A 932 1.17 -25.93 26.59
CA THR A 932 1.13 -25.16 27.83
C THR A 932 1.48 -23.71 27.50
N ILE A 933 0.62 -22.80 27.91
CA ILE A 933 0.76 -21.36 27.66
C ILE A 933 0.83 -20.60 28.98
N ASP A 934 1.23 -19.33 28.91
CA ASP A 934 1.19 -18.46 30.08
C ASP A 934 -0.26 -18.10 30.42
N GLY A 935 -0.69 -18.48 31.62
CA GLY A 935 -1.97 -18.10 32.22
C GLY A 935 -1.88 -16.78 32.99
N PRO A 936 -2.60 -16.61 34.10
CA PRO A 936 -2.58 -15.37 34.88
C PRO A 936 -1.23 -15.16 35.59
N PRO A 937 -0.89 -13.92 35.98
CA PRO A 937 0.29 -13.65 36.82
C PRO A 937 0.22 -14.50 38.10
N ASN A 938 1.32 -15.16 38.44
CA ASN A 938 1.38 -15.98 39.65
C ASN A 938 1.39 -15.07 40.89
N ALA A 939 0.51 -15.35 41.85
CA ALA A 939 0.33 -14.53 43.05
C ALA A 939 1.51 -14.61 44.04
N GLU A 940 2.30 -15.69 43.99
CA GLU A 940 3.43 -15.96 44.89
C GLU A 940 4.80 -15.62 44.24
N GLN A 941 4.88 -15.64 42.91
CA GLN A 941 6.08 -15.42 42.10
C GLN A 941 5.81 -14.41 40.98
N ILE A 942 6.13 -13.15 41.26
CA ILE A 942 5.81 -12.00 40.40
C ILE A 942 6.43 -12.06 38.99
N ASP A 943 7.45 -12.90 38.82
CA ASP A 943 8.21 -13.13 37.58
C ASP A 943 7.75 -14.35 36.78
N SER A 944 6.65 -14.98 37.18
CA SER A 944 6.10 -16.18 36.54
C SER A 944 4.59 -16.08 36.29
N TYR A 945 4.11 -16.94 35.40
CA TYR A 945 2.71 -17.06 35.07
C TYR A 945 2.25 -18.49 35.29
N ASP A 946 1.06 -18.64 35.89
CA ASP A 946 0.48 -19.97 36.11
C ASP A 946 0.21 -20.62 34.76
N PRO A 947 0.52 -21.92 34.57
CA PRO A 947 0.34 -22.57 33.29
C PRO A 947 -1.15 -22.79 32.97
N VAL A 948 -1.52 -22.58 31.70
CA VAL A 948 -2.82 -22.99 31.15
C VAL A 948 -2.58 -24.03 30.06
N ARG A 949 -3.29 -25.15 30.14
CA ARG A 949 -3.23 -26.21 29.12
C ARG A 949 -4.32 -26.02 28.08
N LEU A 950 -3.90 -25.95 26.82
CA LEU A 950 -4.79 -26.05 25.67
C LEU A 950 -4.56 -27.38 24.96
N SER A 951 -5.64 -28.02 24.54
CA SER A 951 -5.62 -29.33 23.88
C SER A 951 -6.58 -29.31 22.70
N LEU A 952 -6.14 -29.87 21.57
CA LEU A 952 -6.91 -29.99 20.34
C LEU A 952 -6.85 -31.42 19.83
N SER A 953 -8.01 -32.02 19.58
CA SER A 953 -8.17 -33.26 18.83
C SER A 953 -8.88 -32.96 17.52
N ILE A 954 -8.22 -33.26 16.40
CA ILE A 954 -8.74 -33.07 15.04
C ILE A 954 -9.24 -34.43 14.54
N LEU A 955 -10.55 -34.60 14.44
CA LEU A 955 -11.16 -35.76 13.78
C LEU A 955 -11.35 -35.46 12.30
N LYS A 956 -10.57 -36.13 11.44
CA LYS A 956 -10.75 -36.03 9.99
C LYS A 956 -11.51 -37.26 9.49
N LYS A 957 -12.61 -37.02 8.77
CA LYS A 957 -13.42 -38.08 8.14
C LYS A 957 -13.95 -37.62 6.78
N ASN A 958 -13.68 -38.36 5.72
CA ASN A 958 -14.04 -37.98 4.35
C ASN A 958 -13.51 -36.56 4.01
N ASN A 959 -14.41 -35.60 3.75
CA ASN A 959 -14.07 -34.21 3.44
C ASN A 959 -14.44 -33.25 4.58
N THR A 960 -14.65 -33.75 5.81
CA THR A 960 -14.98 -32.93 6.98
C THR A 960 -13.89 -32.98 8.05
N LEU A 961 -13.79 -31.89 8.80
CA LEU A 961 -12.82 -31.70 9.88
C LEU A 961 -13.55 -31.32 11.18
N GLY A 962 -13.44 -32.12 12.23
CA GLY A 962 -13.94 -31.82 13.57
C GLY A 962 -12.81 -31.36 14.49
N LEU A 963 -12.86 -30.13 14.97
CA LEU A 963 -11.89 -29.55 15.90
C LEU A 963 -12.48 -29.61 17.32
N ASP A 964 -11.97 -30.52 18.15
CA ASP A 964 -12.44 -30.72 19.53
C ASP A 964 -11.43 -30.16 20.54
N PHE A 965 -11.84 -29.13 21.27
CA PHE A 965 -11.07 -28.44 22.30
C PHE A 965 -11.42 -28.90 23.73
N SER A 966 -12.22 -29.96 23.89
CA SER A 966 -12.73 -30.42 25.20
C SER A 966 -11.63 -30.79 26.21
N GLY A 967 -10.42 -31.10 25.76
CA GLY A 967 -9.27 -31.37 26.62
C GLY A 967 -8.60 -30.13 27.24
N SER A 968 -8.92 -28.93 26.75
CA SER A 968 -8.40 -27.67 27.28
C SER A 968 -8.93 -27.38 28.68
N ASP A 969 -8.21 -26.57 29.43
CA ASP A 969 -8.61 -26.19 30.80
C ASP A 969 -9.97 -25.48 30.86
N LYS A 970 -10.55 -25.49 32.07
CA LYS A 970 -11.78 -24.74 32.35
C LYS A 970 -11.50 -23.24 32.32
N GLN A 971 -12.54 -22.44 32.10
CA GLN A 971 -12.47 -21.00 32.29
C GLN A 971 -11.95 -20.68 33.69
N LEU A 972 -11.18 -19.60 33.80
CA LEU A 972 -10.63 -19.12 35.06
C LEU A 972 -11.50 -18.00 35.61
N GLU A 973 -12.00 -18.20 36.83
CA GLU A 973 -12.74 -17.16 37.55
C GLU A 973 -11.80 -16.01 37.92
N ASN A 974 -12.32 -14.78 37.92
CA ASN A 974 -11.57 -13.57 38.29
C ASN A 974 -10.32 -13.26 37.44
N GLN A 975 -10.26 -13.76 36.20
CA GLN A 975 -9.11 -13.57 35.31
C GLN A 975 -9.55 -13.20 33.88
N PRO A 976 -9.01 -12.15 33.24
CA PRO A 976 -9.52 -11.67 31.95
C PRO A 976 -9.02 -12.44 30.72
N ILE A 977 -8.34 -13.58 30.91
CA ILE A 977 -7.72 -14.35 29.81
C ILE A 977 -8.69 -15.30 29.10
N ASN A 978 -9.93 -15.40 29.58
CA ASN A 978 -10.95 -16.29 29.04
C ASN A 978 -11.38 -15.89 27.62
N VAL A 979 -11.78 -16.86 26.81
CA VAL A 979 -12.12 -16.66 25.40
C VAL A 979 -13.58 -17.06 25.14
N PRO A 980 -14.42 -16.13 24.65
CA PRO A 980 -15.75 -16.48 24.16
C PRO A 980 -15.71 -17.39 22.93
N ILE A 981 -16.71 -18.26 22.78
CA ILE A 981 -16.81 -19.20 21.66
C ILE A 981 -16.76 -18.51 20.28
N SER A 982 -17.25 -17.27 20.18
CA SER A 982 -17.22 -16.47 18.95
C SER A 982 -15.80 -16.30 18.41
N TYR A 983 -14.84 -16.04 19.30
CA TYR A 983 -13.44 -15.87 18.98
C TYR A 983 -12.79 -17.21 18.59
N THR A 984 -13.04 -18.27 19.35
CA THR A 984 -12.49 -19.61 19.09
C THR A 984 -12.92 -20.13 17.73
N LEU A 985 -14.18 -19.91 17.35
CA LEU A 985 -14.69 -20.24 16.02
C LEU A 985 -13.95 -19.47 14.92
N ALA A 986 -13.81 -18.15 15.08
CA ALA A 986 -13.16 -17.29 14.10
C ALA A 986 -11.69 -17.68 13.87
N ASP A 987 -10.91 -17.83 14.94
CA ASP A 987 -9.48 -18.16 14.82
C ASP A 987 -9.25 -19.58 14.30
N SER A 988 -10.12 -20.54 14.66
CA SER A 988 -10.07 -21.91 14.12
C SER A 988 -10.32 -21.95 12.62
N ILE A 989 -11.36 -21.26 12.13
CA ILE A 989 -11.69 -21.20 10.71
C ILE A 989 -10.57 -20.51 9.93
N TYR A 990 -10.04 -19.41 10.47
CA TYR A 990 -8.91 -18.71 9.86
C TYR A 990 -7.67 -19.61 9.76
N ALA A 991 -7.32 -20.33 10.83
CA ALA A 991 -6.18 -21.25 10.85
C ALA A 991 -6.34 -22.40 9.84
N VAL A 992 -7.54 -22.99 9.74
CA VAL A 992 -7.84 -24.02 8.72
C VAL A 992 -7.73 -23.44 7.33
N GLN A 993 -8.37 -22.30 7.05
CA GLN A 993 -8.30 -21.67 5.73
C GLN A 993 -6.85 -21.34 5.35
N TYR A 994 -6.08 -20.75 6.26
CA TYR A 994 -4.69 -20.42 6.01
C TYR A 994 -3.84 -21.65 5.65
N LEU A 995 -4.14 -22.82 6.21
CA LEU A 995 -3.42 -24.07 5.93
C LEU A 995 -3.95 -24.80 4.68
N MET A 996 -5.27 -24.81 4.46
CA MET A 996 -5.91 -25.59 3.40
C MET A 996 -6.16 -24.81 2.11
N ALA A 997 -6.47 -23.51 2.20
CA ALA A 997 -6.89 -22.67 1.08
C ALA A 997 -6.30 -21.24 1.21
N PRO A 998 -4.97 -21.08 1.09
CA PRO A 998 -4.28 -19.81 1.34
C PRO A 998 -4.53 -18.74 0.27
N ASP A 999 -4.98 -19.14 -0.92
CA ASP A 999 -5.10 -18.25 -2.08
C ASP A 999 -6.54 -17.77 -2.32
N ILE A 1000 -7.51 -18.26 -1.54
CA ILE A 1000 -8.88 -17.76 -1.60
C ILE A 1000 -9.06 -16.56 -0.66
N PRO A 1001 -9.84 -15.54 -1.06
CA PRO A 1001 -10.28 -14.49 -0.16
C PRO A 1001 -10.83 -15.04 1.15
N ASN A 1002 -10.36 -14.53 2.28
CA ASN A 1002 -10.98 -14.84 3.57
C ASN A 1002 -12.32 -14.11 3.64
N ILE A 1003 -13.39 -14.84 3.33
CA ILE A 1003 -14.77 -14.48 3.66
C ILE A 1003 -15.43 -15.58 4.53
N GLY A 1004 -14.61 -16.60 4.89
CA GLY A 1004 -14.98 -17.87 5.49
C GLY A 1004 -15.91 -18.71 4.59
N PRO A 1005 -15.63 -20.02 4.35
CA PRO A 1005 -16.74 -20.94 4.15
C PRO A 1005 -17.52 -20.96 5.47
N GLN A 1006 -18.70 -20.37 5.47
CA GLN A 1006 -19.46 -20.19 6.70
C GLN A 1006 -20.04 -21.54 7.13
N PHE A 1007 -19.33 -22.19 8.06
CA PHE A 1007 -19.76 -23.32 8.89
C PHE A 1007 -19.85 -24.72 8.24
N SER A 1008 -19.31 -24.93 7.03
CA SER A 1008 -19.08 -26.28 6.46
C SER A 1008 -17.87 -26.26 5.52
N PRO A 1009 -16.91 -27.21 5.61
CA PRO A 1009 -16.99 -28.55 6.23
C PRO A 1009 -16.25 -28.68 7.58
N VAL A 1010 -15.97 -27.57 8.27
CA VAL A 1010 -15.24 -27.54 9.54
C VAL A 1010 -16.22 -27.35 10.70
N THR A 1011 -16.17 -28.23 11.69
CA THR A 1011 -16.93 -28.12 12.94
C THR A 1011 -15.99 -27.85 14.11
N VAL A 1012 -16.41 -27.00 15.05
CA VAL A 1012 -15.64 -26.67 16.24
C VAL A 1012 -16.46 -27.02 17.47
N LEU A 1013 -15.88 -27.82 18.35
CA LEU A 1013 -16.45 -28.24 19.62
C LEU A 1013 -15.59 -27.70 20.76
N ALA A 1014 -16.18 -26.86 21.61
CA ALA A 1014 -15.61 -26.44 22.88
C ALA A 1014 -16.75 -26.42 23.91
N PRO A 1015 -16.71 -27.25 24.97
CA PRO A 1015 -17.77 -27.29 25.97
C PRO A 1015 -17.97 -25.94 26.67
N LYS A 1016 -19.21 -25.60 27.02
CA LYS A 1016 -19.49 -24.40 27.82
C LYS A 1016 -18.71 -24.44 29.15
N GLY A 1017 -18.06 -23.34 29.51
CA GLY A 1017 -17.22 -23.27 30.70
C GLY A 1017 -15.77 -23.73 30.48
N ASN A 1018 -15.41 -24.08 29.24
CA ASN A 1018 -14.02 -24.24 28.81
C ASN A 1018 -13.36 -22.86 28.64
N ILE A 1019 -12.04 -22.76 28.81
CA ILE A 1019 -11.32 -21.49 28.62
C ILE A 1019 -11.44 -20.93 27.19
N LEU A 1020 -11.65 -21.80 26.20
CA LEU A 1020 -11.92 -21.47 24.80
C LEU A 1020 -13.42 -21.37 24.46
N SER A 1021 -14.31 -21.51 25.44
CA SER A 1021 -15.76 -21.31 25.30
C SER A 1021 -16.35 -20.83 26.63
N ALA A 1022 -15.79 -19.72 27.11
CA ALA A 1022 -16.13 -19.16 28.40
C ALA A 1022 -17.56 -18.62 28.43
N VAL A 1023 -18.20 -18.69 29.59
CA VAL A 1023 -19.56 -18.19 29.84
C VAL A 1023 -19.53 -17.07 30.90
N PRO A 1024 -20.42 -16.07 30.81
CA PRO A 1024 -20.50 -15.01 31.80
C PRO A 1024 -20.67 -15.56 33.23
N PRO A 1025 -20.22 -14.84 34.27
CA PRO A 1025 -19.77 -13.44 34.24
C PRO A 1025 -18.24 -13.27 34.16
N VAL A 1026 -17.46 -14.25 33.70
CA VAL A 1026 -15.99 -14.10 33.68
C VAL A 1026 -15.52 -12.99 32.74
N PRO A 1027 -14.39 -12.31 33.07
CA PRO A 1027 -13.81 -11.30 32.20
C PRO A 1027 -13.05 -11.93 31.02
N VAL A 1028 -12.94 -11.20 29.90
CA VAL A 1028 -12.44 -11.66 28.60
C VAL A 1028 -11.53 -10.65 27.88
N TYR A 1029 -11.19 -9.52 28.52
CA TYR A 1029 -10.43 -8.41 27.93
C TYR A 1029 -9.06 -8.82 27.38
N ALA A 1030 -8.40 -9.78 28.04
CA ALA A 1030 -7.09 -10.31 27.68
C ALA A 1030 -7.17 -11.64 26.90
N ARG A 1031 -8.33 -11.94 26.26
CA ARG A 1031 -8.56 -13.16 25.46
C ARG A 1031 -7.46 -13.49 24.45
N THR A 1032 -6.76 -12.49 23.91
CA THR A 1032 -5.66 -12.68 22.94
C THR A 1032 -4.47 -13.46 23.51
N ARG A 1033 -4.27 -13.47 24.84
CA ARG A 1033 -3.21 -14.26 25.47
C ARG A 1033 -3.44 -15.77 25.34
N THR A 1034 -4.71 -16.18 25.28
CA THR A 1034 -5.14 -17.57 25.17
C THR A 1034 -5.46 -17.92 23.71
N GLY A 1035 -6.35 -17.15 23.08
CA GLY A 1035 -6.96 -17.51 21.81
C GLY A 1035 -5.97 -17.56 20.64
N LEU A 1036 -4.94 -16.71 20.60
CA LEU A 1036 -3.96 -16.68 19.51
C LEU A 1036 -3.11 -17.97 19.39
N HIS A 1037 -3.16 -18.85 20.38
CA HIS A 1037 -2.47 -20.15 20.34
C HIS A 1037 -3.26 -21.23 19.59
N ILE A 1038 -4.52 -20.99 19.22
CA ILE A 1038 -5.33 -21.95 18.44
C ILE A 1038 -4.64 -22.28 17.11
N ASN A 1039 -4.11 -21.28 16.42
CA ASN A 1039 -3.33 -21.51 15.21
C ASN A 1039 -2.11 -22.41 15.47
N THR A 1040 -1.37 -22.19 16.56
CA THR A 1040 -0.20 -23.03 16.92
C THR A 1040 -0.61 -24.48 17.20
N LEU A 1041 -1.73 -24.70 17.90
CA LEU A 1041 -2.27 -26.06 18.16
C LEU A 1041 -2.59 -26.79 16.85
N LEU A 1042 -3.30 -26.12 15.94
CA LEU A 1042 -3.71 -26.71 14.67
C LEU A 1042 -2.50 -27.05 13.79
N ASN A 1043 -1.53 -26.13 13.69
CA ASN A 1043 -0.30 -26.37 12.94
C ASN A 1043 0.54 -27.50 13.58
N SER A 1044 0.55 -27.62 14.91
CA SER A 1044 1.28 -28.69 15.60
C SER A 1044 0.65 -30.05 15.32
N ALA A 1045 -0.69 -30.16 15.40
CA ALA A 1045 -1.41 -31.41 15.15
C ALA A 1045 -1.23 -31.93 13.72
N LEU A 1046 -1.07 -31.02 12.75
CA LEU A 1046 -0.95 -31.35 11.31
C LEU A 1046 0.48 -31.19 10.77
N ALA A 1047 1.48 -30.99 11.63
CA ALA A 1047 2.86 -30.67 11.23
C ALA A 1047 3.48 -31.74 10.32
N GLU A 1048 3.23 -33.02 10.63
CA GLU A 1048 3.78 -34.14 9.86
C GLU A 1048 3.11 -34.32 8.49
N ILE A 1049 1.84 -33.93 8.37
CA ILE A 1049 1.07 -34.01 7.13
C ILE A 1049 1.46 -32.89 6.17
N PHE A 1050 1.66 -31.68 6.70
CA PHE A 1050 1.97 -30.48 5.92
C PHE A 1050 3.33 -29.85 6.27
N PRO A 1051 4.44 -30.60 6.19
CA PRO A 1051 5.74 -30.15 6.70
C PRO A 1051 6.34 -28.96 5.96
N LYS A 1052 5.77 -28.58 4.80
CA LYS A 1052 6.16 -27.39 4.03
C LYS A 1052 5.24 -26.19 4.29
N GLN A 1053 3.99 -26.42 4.71
CA GLN A 1053 2.97 -25.38 4.82
C GLN A 1053 2.75 -24.91 6.26
N VAL A 1054 2.94 -25.78 7.26
CA VAL A 1054 2.74 -25.39 8.65
C VAL A 1054 3.66 -24.27 9.09
N GLN A 1055 3.20 -23.50 10.06
CA GLN A 1055 3.93 -22.44 10.74
C GLN A 1055 4.18 -22.83 12.19
N ALA A 1056 5.42 -22.64 12.67
CA ALA A 1056 5.75 -22.75 14.09
C ALA A 1056 5.09 -21.62 14.91
N ALA A 1057 5.18 -21.69 16.24
CA ALA A 1057 4.57 -20.67 17.09
C ALA A 1057 5.18 -19.28 16.82
N SER A 1058 4.33 -18.26 16.72
CA SER A 1058 4.75 -16.87 16.57
C SER A 1058 4.84 -16.20 17.94
N GLY A 1059 5.87 -15.37 18.15
CA GLY A 1059 5.90 -14.43 19.27
C GLY A 1059 4.82 -13.37 19.07
N HIS A 1060 3.85 -13.30 19.98
CA HIS A 1060 2.74 -12.35 19.90
C HIS A 1060 3.19 -10.93 20.26
N ALA A 1061 2.38 -9.93 19.92
CA ALA A 1061 2.60 -8.58 20.44
C ALA A 1061 2.42 -8.52 21.96
N ILE A 1062 3.22 -7.67 22.59
CA ILE A 1062 2.95 -7.21 23.95
C ILE A 1062 2.14 -5.92 23.80
N ILE A 1063 0.86 -5.95 24.15
CA ILE A 1063 0.00 -4.77 24.06
C ILE A 1063 0.30 -3.89 25.27
N LEU A 1064 0.73 -2.66 25.03
CA LEU A 1064 1.04 -1.65 26.03
C LEU A 1064 0.08 -0.49 25.92
N THR A 1065 -0.36 0.04 27.05
CA THR A 1065 -1.10 1.29 27.13
C THR A 1065 -0.33 2.26 27.99
N VAL A 1066 -0.01 3.44 27.45
CA VAL A 1066 0.53 4.57 28.19
C VAL A 1066 -0.60 5.55 28.44
N SER A 1067 -0.87 5.87 29.70
CA SER A 1067 -1.94 6.80 30.07
C SER A 1067 -1.51 7.74 31.17
N GLY A 1068 -2.12 8.92 31.20
CA GLY A 1068 -1.80 9.95 32.18
C GLY A 1068 -2.58 11.21 31.92
N TYR A 1069 -2.14 12.29 32.56
CA TYR A 1069 -2.69 13.62 32.40
C TYR A 1069 -1.62 14.55 31.86
N TYR A 1070 -2.02 15.47 30.98
CA TYR A 1070 -1.25 16.67 30.72
C TYR A 1070 -1.28 17.62 31.95
N GLU A 1071 -0.56 18.74 31.88
CA GLU A 1071 -0.23 19.64 33.01
C GLU A 1071 -1.41 20.12 33.89
N GLN A 1072 -2.69 19.96 33.51
CA GLN A 1072 -3.86 20.12 34.41
C GLN A 1072 -5.23 19.69 33.79
N ARG A 1073 -5.50 18.38 33.66
CA ARG A 1073 -6.83 17.68 33.51
C ARG A 1073 -7.16 16.96 32.19
N ASP A 1074 -6.44 17.17 31.11
CA ASP A 1074 -6.70 16.41 29.87
C ASP A 1074 -6.07 15.02 29.95
N PHE A 1075 -6.92 13.99 30.02
CA PHE A 1075 -6.50 12.59 30.05
C PHE A 1075 -6.09 12.13 28.64
N PHE A 1076 -4.96 11.44 28.53
CA PHE A 1076 -4.55 10.77 27.30
C PHE A 1076 -4.36 9.27 27.53
N LYS A 1077 -4.51 8.51 26.45
CA LYS A 1077 -4.27 7.07 26.40
C LYS A 1077 -3.73 6.72 25.02
N VAL A 1078 -2.54 6.13 24.98
CA VAL A 1078 -1.84 5.75 23.74
C VAL A 1078 -1.49 4.27 23.80
N SER A 1079 -1.85 3.52 22.77
CA SER A 1079 -1.52 2.10 22.66
C SER A 1079 -0.24 1.91 21.85
N ILE A 1080 0.69 1.12 22.36
CA ILE A 1080 1.94 0.75 21.70
C ILE A 1080 2.02 -0.78 21.67
N MET A 1081 2.25 -1.37 20.51
CA MET A 1081 2.16 -2.82 20.32
C MET A 1081 3.46 -3.38 19.72
N PRO A 1082 4.58 -3.43 20.47
CA PRO A 1082 5.80 -4.07 19.99
C PRO A 1082 5.55 -5.53 19.63
N LYS A 1083 5.92 -5.92 18.39
CA LYS A 1083 5.70 -7.28 17.88
C LYS A 1083 6.82 -8.23 18.26
N GLY A 1084 6.45 -9.49 18.52
CA GLY A 1084 7.38 -10.62 18.56
C GLY A 1084 7.78 -11.10 17.16
N GLY A 1085 8.57 -12.16 17.09
CA GLY A 1085 8.97 -12.77 15.82
C GLY A 1085 7.95 -13.75 15.28
N MET A 1086 7.67 -13.72 13.97
CA MET A 1086 6.79 -14.70 13.34
C MET A 1086 7.44 -16.08 13.37
N GLY A 1087 6.67 -17.15 13.59
CA GLY A 1087 7.16 -18.53 13.46
C GLY A 1087 7.65 -18.82 12.04
N ALA A 1088 8.67 -19.66 11.91
CA ALA A 1088 9.11 -20.14 10.61
C ALA A 1088 8.00 -20.97 9.94
N THR A 1089 7.99 -21.02 8.61
CA THR A 1089 7.21 -22.01 7.88
C THR A 1089 8.16 -23.05 7.29
N GLY A 1090 7.62 -24.20 6.85
CA GLY A 1090 8.47 -25.24 6.25
C GLY A 1090 9.23 -24.79 4.99
N GLY A 1091 8.78 -23.70 4.35
CA GLY A 1091 9.37 -23.13 3.13
C GLY A 1091 10.22 -21.86 3.32
N GLN A 1092 10.14 -21.16 4.45
CA GLN A 1092 10.87 -19.90 4.67
C GLN A 1092 11.07 -19.56 6.15
N ASP A 1093 12.10 -18.77 6.43
CA ASP A 1093 12.29 -18.14 7.73
C ASP A 1093 11.09 -17.27 8.14
N GLY A 1094 10.87 -17.12 9.44
CA GLY A 1094 9.88 -16.21 9.99
C GLY A 1094 10.29 -14.75 9.86
N ALA A 1095 9.32 -13.87 9.59
CA ALA A 1095 9.53 -12.43 9.53
C ALA A 1095 9.82 -11.84 10.92
N HIS A 1096 10.81 -10.93 10.99
CA HIS A 1096 11.17 -10.22 12.23
C HIS A 1096 10.06 -9.26 12.64
N CYS A 1097 9.81 -9.15 13.95
CA CYS A 1097 8.84 -8.21 14.53
C CYS A 1097 7.51 -8.21 13.75
N THR A 1098 6.94 -9.38 13.56
CA THR A 1098 5.72 -9.58 12.77
C THR A 1098 4.89 -10.62 13.49
N GLU A 1099 3.68 -10.23 13.87
CA GLU A 1099 2.76 -11.16 14.52
C GLU A 1099 1.95 -11.96 13.49
N PHE A 1100 1.44 -13.10 13.95
CA PHE A 1100 0.47 -13.97 13.30
C PHE A 1100 -0.24 -14.73 14.42
N PRO A 1101 -1.55 -15.04 14.35
CA PRO A 1101 -2.48 -14.89 13.22
C PRO A 1101 -3.08 -13.48 12.99
N THR A 1102 -2.82 -12.50 13.87
CA THR A 1102 -3.33 -11.12 13.69
C THR A 1102 -2.44 -10.30 12.77
N ASN A 1103 -2.92 -9.10 12.39
CA ASN A 1103 -2.15 -8.19 11.54
C ASN A 1103 -2.39 -6.71 11.89
N SER A 1104 -1.74 -6.23 12.94
CA SER A 1104 -1.72 -4.80 13.31
C SER A 1104 -0.32 -4.19 13.15
N THR A 1105 -0.24 -2.86 13.14
CA THR A 1105 1.04 -2.13 13.01
C THR A 1105 1.61 -1.66 14.35
N MET A 1106 2.90 -1.32 14.38
CA MET A 1106 3.51 -0.56 15.49
C MET A 1106 3.53 0.93 15.16
N ILE A 1107 3.07 1.77 16.10
CA ILE A 1107 3.20 3.23 16.01
C ILE A 1107 4.69 3.65 15.88
N GLU A 1108 4.94 4.62 15.01
CA GLU A 1108 6.27 5.21 14.80
C GLU A 1108 6.71 6.00 16.06
N ALA A 1109 8.02 6.00 16.35
CA ALA A 1109 8.56 6.58 17.60
C ALA A 1109 8.21 8.06 17.71
N GLU A 1110 8.46 8.84 16.66
CA GLU A 1110 8.18 10.29 16.68
C GLU A 1110 6.69 10.59 16.84
N ILE A 1111 5.83 9.72 16.31
CA ILE A 1111 4.38 9.87 16.44
C ILE A 1111 3.97 9.59 17.89
N ALA A 1112 4.44 8.51 18.49
CA ALA A 1112 4.13 8.17 19.89
C ALA A 1112 4.61 9.26 20.87
N GLU A 1113 5.83 9.78 20.68
CA GLU A 1113 6.41 10.85 21.50
C GLU A 1113 5.60 12.16 21.37
N SER A 1114 5.06 12.44 20.17
CA SER A 1114 4.17 13.60 19.98
C SER A 1114 2.80 13.47 20.69
N LEU A 1115 2.36 12.25 21.02
CA LEU A 1115 1.05 11.97 21.62
C LEU A 1115 1.10 11.75 23.13
N CYS A 1116 2.28 11.49 23.70
CA CYS A 1116 2.46 11.29 25.13
C CYS A 1116 3.93 11.52 25.54
N PRO A 1117 4.21 11.95 26.78
CA PRO A 1117 5.53 12.41 27.22
C PRO A 1117 6.49 11.25 27.52
N ILE A 1118 6.81 10.46 26.50
CA ILE A 1118 7.76 9.34 26.55
C ILE A 1118 8.87 9.53 25.52
N GLN A 1119 9.93 8.72 25.61
CA GLN A 1119 10.94 8.53 24.58
C GLN A 1119 11.08 7.05 24.25
N ILE A 1120 11.15 6.73 22.95
CA ILE A 1120 11.17 5.35 22.46
C ILE A 1120 12.51 5.02 21.81
N HIS A 1121 13.18 3.99 22.30
CA HIS A 1121 14.33 3.37 21.64
C HIS A 1121 13.98 1.93 21.25
N ARG A 1122 14.29 1.49 20.03
CA ARG A 1122 13.99 0.11 19.59
C ARG A 1122 15.11 -0.52 18.77
N SER A 1123 15.31 -1.83 18.95
CA SER A 1123 16.28 -2.60 18.16
C SER A 1123 15.87 -4.06 18.03
N LEU A 1124 16.35 -4.74 17.00
CA LEU A 1124 16.18 -6.19 16.85
C LEU A 1124 16.93 -6.92 17.96
N ARG A 1125 16.29 -7.95 18.52
CA ARG A 1125 16.87 -8.82 19.53
C ARG A 1125 17.59 -9.98 18.83
N MET A 1126 18.89 -9.83 18.61
CA MET A 1126 19.75 -10.89 18.06
C MET A 1126 19.57 -12.20 18.83
N ASP A 1127 19.68 -13.33 18.12
CA ASP A 1127 19.53 -14.70 18.64
C ASP A 1127 18.15 -15.06 19.22
N SER A 1128 17.15 -14.16 19.12
CA SER A 1128 15.83 -14.42 19.69
C SER A 1128 14.96 -15.37 18.87
N GLY A 1129 15.18 -15.45 17.55
CA GLY A 1129 14.44 -16.34 16.67
C GLY A 1129 14.82 -17.80 16.88
N GLY A 1130 13.82 -18.67 16.96
CA GLY A 1130 13.96 -20.11 17.15
C GLY A 1130 14.81 -20.74 16.05
N PRO A 1131 15.94 -21.38 16.40
CA PRO A 1131 16.80 -22.01 15.42
C PRO A 1131 16.11 -23.17 14.69
N GLY A 1132 16.38 -23.31 13.40
CA GLY A 1132 15.91 -24.44 12.61
C GLY A 1132 16.55 -24.43 11.22
N ARG A 1133 16.24 -25.43 10.39
CA ARG A 1133 16.53 -25.36 8.95
C ARG A 1133 15.98 -24.04 8.39
N GLN A 1134 14.74 -23.73 8.77
CA GLN A 1134 14.15 -22.40 8.68
C GLN A 1134 14.08 -21.80 10.09
N ARG A 1135 14.60 -20.59 10.27
CA ARG A 1135 14.71 -19.88 11.55
C ARG A 1135 13.45 -19.05 11.79
N GLY A 1136 12.93 -19.05 13.01
CA GLY A 1136 11.85 -18.14 13.42
C GLY A 1136 12.29 -16.67 13.37
N GLY A 1137 11.35 -15.75 13.20
CA GLY A 1137 11.61 -14.32 13.20
C GLY A 1137 12.17 -13.84 14.54
N LEU A 1138 12.93 -12.75 14.53
CA LEU A 1138 13.44 -12.13 15.75
C LEU A 1138 12.34 -11.28 16.41
N GLY A 1139 12.36 -11.27 17.74
CA GLY A 1139 11.71 -10.24 18.52
C GLY A 1139 12.54 -8.94 18.54
N LYS A 1140 12.18 -8.04 19.44
CA LYS A 1140 12.84 -6.74 19.62
C LYS A 1140 13.08 -6.42 21.07
N VAL A 1141 13.95 -5.43 21.27
CA VAL A 1141 14.10 -4.69 22.52
C VAL A 1141 13.48 -3.31 22.30
N LEU A 1142 12.53 -2.94 23.15
CA LEU A 1142 11.89 -1.63 23.22
C LEU A 1142 12.23 -1.01 24.58
N LYS A 1143 12.73 0.22 24.61
CA LYS A 1143 12.87 1.01 25.83
C LYS A 1143 11.92 2.21 25.75
N LEU A 1144 11.13 2.40 26.80
CA LEU A 1144 10.26 3.55 27.00
C LEU A 1144 10.78 4.33 28.20
N THR A 1145 11.20 5.58 27.98
CA THR A 1145 11.68 6.47 29.05
C THR A 1145 10.63 7.55 29.29
N SER A 1146 10.23 7.79 30.54
CA SER A 1146 9.33 8.91 30.84
C SER A 1146 10.10 10.24 30.78
N THR A 1147 9.45 11.26 30.23
CA THR A 1147 10.01 12.63 30.11
C THR A 1147 9.27 13.67 30.95
N THR A 1148 8.41 13.21 31.86
CA THR A 1148 7.56 14.08 32.67
C THR A 1148 7.57 13.65 34.14
N GLU A 1149 7.52 14.63 35.04
CA GLU A 1149 7.32 14.41 36.47
C GLU A 1149 5.89 13.92 36.78
N ASN A 1150 4.91 14.19 35.89
CA ASN A 1150 3.54 13.71 36.06
C ASN A 1150 3.50 12.18 35.93
N PRO A 1151 2.98 11.45 36.93
CA PRO A 1151 2.97 9.99 36.90
C PRO A 1151 2.24 9.43 35.67
N LEU A 1152 2.94 8.57 34.93
CA LEU A 1152 2.37 7.82 33.81
C LEU A 1152 1.98 6.42 34.28
N THR A 1153 0.78 5.99 33.92
CA THR A 1153 0.31 4.63 34.18
C THR A 1153 0.49 3.77 32.93
N ILE A 1154 1.26 2.68 33.07
CA ILE A 1154 1.56 1.72 32.00
C ILE A 1154 0.84 0.40 32.26
N GLY A 1155 -0.19 0.10 31.46
CA GLY A 1155 -0.79 -1.23 31.39
C GLY A 1155 -0.06 -2.09 30.36
N TYR A 1156 0.19 -3.37 30.67
CA TYR A 1156 0.82 -4.28 29.70
C TYR A 1156 0.31 -5.72 29.78
N ARG A 1157 0.22 -6.37 28.62
CA ARG A 1157 -0.14 -7.80 28.44
C ARG A 1157 1.01 -8.58 27.80
N PRO A 1158 1.94 -9.14 28.59
CA PRO A 1158 2.98 -9.98 28.01
C PRO A 1158 2.45 -11.39 27.73
N ASN A 1159 3.07 -12.05 26.77
CA ASN A 1159 2.92 -13.48 26.54
C ASN A 1159 4.31 -14.05 26.29
N PHE A 1160 4.46 -15.36 26.50
CA PHE A 1160 5.73 -16.07 26.39
C PHE A 1160 6.82 -15.62 27.37
N VAL A 1161 6.45 -15.25 28.60
CA VAL A 1161 7.37 -14.98 29.71
C VAL A 1161 7.85 -16.28 30.36
N SER A 1162 6.95 -17.25 30.53
CA SER A 1162 7.29 -18.54 31.16
C SER A 1162 7.39 -19.68 30.14
N ASN A 1163 6.53 -19.69 29.12
CA ASN A 1163 6.48 -20.72 28.08
C ASN A 1163 6.92 -20.14 26.73
N PRO A 1164 7.94 -20.69 26.04
CA PRO A 1164 8.45 -20.08 24.80
C PRO A 1164 7.59 -20.43 23.58
N PRO A 1165 7.66 -19.63 22.50
CA PRO A 1165 7.07 -20.01 21.21
C PRO A 1165 7.76 -21.27 20.68
N ILE A 1166 7.02 -22.38 20.64
CA ILE A 1166 7.56 -23.70 20.27
C ILE A 1166 8.00 -23.77 18.80
N GLY A 1167 9.05 -24.55 18.53
CA GLY A 1167 9.44 -24.97 17.18
C GLY A 1167 8.68 -26.22 16.73
N LEU A 1168 8.74 -26.54 15.43
CA LEU A 1168 8.11 -27.74 14.84
C LEU A 1168 9.13 -28.58 14.07
N LEU A 1169 8.86 -29.88 13.93
CA LEU A 1169 9.62 -30.81 13.06
C LEU A 1169 11.14 -30.79 13.32
N GLY A 1170 11.56 -30.72 14.59
CA GLY A 1170 12.97 -30.64 15.00
C GLY A 1170 13.55 -29.23 15.07
N GLY A 1171 12.75 -28.20 14.76
CA GLY A 1171 13.09 -26.81 15.04
C GLY A 1171 13.03 -26.49 16.54
N LEU A 1172 13.83 -25.53 16.98
CA LEU A 1172 13.96 -25.11 18.37
C LEU A 1172 13.03 -23.93 18.70
N PRO A 1173 12.63 -23.76 19.98
CA PRO A 1173 11.77 -22.66 20.40
C PRO A 1173 12.44 -21.29 20.26
N GLY A 1174 11.62 -20.25 20.09
CA GLY A 1174 12.04 -18.86 20.18
C GLY A 1174 12.37 -18.44 21.62
N SER A 1175 13.07 -17.33 21.77
CA SER A 1175 13.38 -16.76 23.10
C SER A 1175 12.13 -16.23 23.81
N LEU A 1176 12.10 -16.36 25.13
CA LEU A 1176 11.06 -15.81 26.02
C LEU A 1176 11.02 -14.28 26.01
N ALA A 1177 9.84 -13.71 26.21
CA ALA A 1177 9.65 -12.30 26.51
C ALA A 1177 10.18 -11.95 27.92
N ARG A 1178 10.57 -10.69 28.11
CA ARG A 1178 11.03 -10.16 29.40
C ARG A 1178 10.59 -8.70 29.52
N ILE A 1179 10.29 -8.25 30.73
CA ILE A 1179 9.95 -6.86 31.02
C ILE A 1179 10.71 -6.44 32.27
N GLU A 1180 11.29 -5.24 32.25
CA GLU A 1180 12.01 -4.66 33.38
C GLU A 1180 11.71 -3.18 33.52
N LEU A 1181 11.59 -2.72 34.76
CA LEU A 1181 11.59 -1.31 35.13
C LEU A 1181 12.92 -0.99 35.80
N ASN A 1182 13.70 -0.08 35.23
CA ASN A 1182 15.01 0.34 35.76
C ASN A 1182 16.00 -0.83 35.97
N GLY A 1183 15.90 -1.88 35.17
CA GLY A 1183 16.75 -3.07 35.25
C GLY A 1183 16.27 -4.14 36.24
N GLU A 1184 15.14 -3.93 36.90
CA GLU A 1184 14.53 -4.87 37.83
C GLU A 1184 13.19 -5.40 37.32
N LEU A 1185 12.80 -6.58 37.80
CA LEU A 1185 11.50 -7.17 37.48
C LEU A 1185 10.38 -6.32 38.08
N PRO A 1186 9.36 -5.92 37.29
CA PRO A 1186 8.31 -5.07 37.81
C PRO A 1186 7.47 -5.78 38.86
N GLN A 1187 7.18 -5.09 39.96
CA GLN A 1187 6.46 -5.65 41.12
C GLN A 1187 4.93 -5.48 41.05
N GLN A 1188 4.41 -4.83 40.01
CA GLN A 1188 2.99 -4.57 39.86
C GLN A 1188 2.60 -4.39 38.39
N ASN A 1189 1.33 -4.62 38.06
CA ASN A 1189 0.74 -4.29 36.76
C ASN A 1189 -0.68 -3.75 37.01
N PRO A 1190 -1.00 -2.49 36.64
CA PRO A 1190 -0.20 -1.55 35.86
C PRO A 1190 1.00 -0.98 36.62
N LEU A 1191 1.98 -0.47 35.88
CA LEU A 1191 3.13 0.25 36.42
C LEU A 1191 2.81 1.73 36.53
N THR A 1192 3.47 2.39 37.47
CA THR A 1192 3.60 3.84 37.48
C THR A 1192 5.05 4.18 37.20
N ILE A 1193 5.29 5.03 36.21
CA ILE A 1193 6.62 5.54 35.87
C ILE A 1193 6.61 7.07 35.91
N THR A 1194 7.73 7.65 36.32
CA THR A 1194 7.98 9.09 36.45
C THR A 1194 9.26 9.47 35.70
N GLU A 1195 9.60 10.75 35.63
CA GLU A 1195 10.73 11.24 34.85
C GLU A 1195 12.02 10.44 35.08
N GLY A 1196 12.64 10.00 33.98
CA GLY A 1196 13.89 9.22 34.03
C GLY A 1196 13.71 7.72 34.22
N ASP A 1197 12.53 7.23 34.65
CA ASP A 1197 12.24 5.80 34.71
C ASP A 1197 12.26 5.20 33.29
N VAL A 1198 12.88 4.01 33.16
CA VAL A 1198 13.03 3.28 31.90
C VAL A 1198 12.38 1.92 31.99
N LEU A 1199 11.30 1.73 31.22
CA LEU A 1199 10.68 0.43 30.99
C LEU A 1199 11.35 -0.24 29.77
N THR A 1200 12.04 -1.36 29.99
CA THR A 1200 12.63 -2.16 28.92
C THR A 1200 11.83 -3.43 28.68
N ILE A 1201 11.51 -3.70 27.41
CA ILE A 1201 10.68 -4.81 26.98
C ILE A 1201 11.43 -5.59 25.92
N TRP A 1202 11.63 -6.87 26.16
CA TRP A 1202 12.10 -7.83 25.19
C TRP A 1202 10.92 -8.65 24.71
N THR A 1203 10.53 -8.52 23.45
CA THR A 1203 9.50 -9.39 22.87
C THR A 1203 10.07 -10.77 22.56
N ALA A 1204 9.21 -11.78 22.53
CA ALA A 1204 9.58 -13.14 22.18
C ALA A 1204 9.95 -13.26 20.68
N GLY A 1205 10.83 -14.20 20.35
CA GLY A 1205 11.08 -14.58 18.94
C GLY A 1205 10.11 -15.66 18.46
N GLY A 1206 10.04 -15.94 17.17
CA GLY A 1206 9.22 -17.04 16.64
C GLY A 1206 9.91 -18.39 16.75
N GLY A 1207 9.17 -19.50 16.76
CA GLY A 1207 9.73 -20.86 16.71
C GLY A 1207 10.37 -21.21 15.36
N GLY A 1208 11.36 -22.09 15.36
CA GLY A 1208 12.02 -22.61 14.15
C GLY A 1208 11.34 -23.86 13.57
N ILE A 1209 11.71 -24.24 12.34
CA ILE A 1209 11.28 -25.50 11.70
C ILE A 1209 12.48 -26.28 11.14
N GLY A 1210 12.53 -27.59 11.42
CA GLY A 1210 13.59 -28.49 10.96
C GLY A 1210 14.86 -28.42 11.79
N ASP A 1211 15.71 -29.47 11.76
CA ASP A 1211 17.01 -29.47 12.46
C ASP A 1211 17.88 -28.28 12.00
N PRO A 1212 18.36 -27.42 12.94
CA PRO A 1212 19.30 -26.34 12.64
C PRO A 1212 20.56 -26.78 11.88
N PHE A 1213 21.05 -28.01 12.07
CA PHE A 1213 22.23 -28.53 11.39
C PHE A 1213 22.00 -28.72 9.88
N CYS A 1214 20.74 -28.80 9.44
CA CYS A 1214 20.36 -28.88 8.03
C CYS A 1214 20.23 -27.51 7.37
N ARG A 1215 20.42 -26.39 8.08
CA ARG A 1215 20.43 -25.05 7.48
C ARG A 1215 21.66 -24.87 6.60
N ASP A 1216 21.49 -24.26 5.44
CA ASP A 1216 22.60 -23.90 4.54
C ASP A 1216 23.61 -23.00 5.29
N PRO A 1217 24.90 -23.38 5.38
CA PRO A 1217 25.94 -22.55 6.00
C PRO A 1217 26.01 -21.13 5.45
N ASN A 1218 25.69 -20.92 4.16
CA ASN A 1218 25.67 -19.59 3.57
C ASN A 1218 24.53 -18.72 4.11
N LEU A 1219 23.37 -19.31 4.41
CA LEU A 1219 22.27 -18.59 5.06
C LEU A 1219 22.64 -18.24 6.50
N VAL A 1220 23.30 -19.15 7.23
CA VAL A 1220 23.82 -18.86 8.58
C VAL A 1220 24.82 -17.71 8.53
N ARG A 1221 25.74 -17.70 7.56
CA ARG A 1221 26.68 -16.60 7.34
C ARG A 1221 25.96 -15.28 7.06
N GLN A 1222 24.92 -15.28 6.23
CA GLN A 1222 24.09 -14.10 5.98
C GLN A 1222 23.40 -13.61 7.25
N ASP A 1223 22.86 -14.52 8.07
CA ASP A 1223 22.26 -14.18 9.37
C ASP A 1223 23.30 -13.54 10.31
N VAL A 1224 24.55 -14.03 10.32
CA VAL A 1224 25.65 -13.46 11.13
C VAL A 1224 26.05 -12.08 10.64
N VAL A 1225 26.21 -11.90 9.32
CA VAL A 1225 26.49 -10.58 8.71
C VAL A 1225 25.37 -9.58 8.99
N ALA A 1226 24.12 -10.04 9.05
CA ALA A 1226 22.98 -9.21 9.40
C ALA A 1226 22.87 -8.96 10.91
N GLY A 1227 23.65 -9.64 11.76
CA GLY A 1227 23.53 -9.60 13.22
C GLY A 1227 22.16 -10.09 13.70
N VAL A 1228 21.61 -11.05 12.97
CA VAL A 1228 20.38 -11.78 13.28
C VAL A 1228 20.71 -13.00 14.16
N VAL A 1229 21.80 -13.68 13.81
CA VAL A 1229 22.42 -14.77 14.56
C VAL A 1229 23.84 -14.34 14.96
N SER A 1230 24.29 -14.62 16.17
CA SER A 1230 25.66 -14.37 16.60
C SER A 1230 26.61 -15.44 16.07
N ALA A 1231 27.89 -15.12 15.88
CA ALA A 1231 28.90 -16.11 15.50
C ALA A 1231 28.97 -17.29 16.50
N GLN A 1232 28.69 -17.01 17.79
CA GLN A 1232 28.65 -18.03 18.83
C GLN A 1232 27.44 -18.97 18.68
N GLN A 1233 26.25 -18.44 18.35
CA GLN A 1233 25.08 -19.27 18.09
C GLN A 1233 25.22 -20.04 16.76
N ALA A 1234 25.83 -19.44 15.73
CA ALA A 1234 26.17 -20.12 14.47
C ALA A 1234 27.02 -21.38 14.72
N LEU A 1235 28.08 -21.25 15.52
CA LEU A 1235 28.95 -22.36 15.88
C LEU A 1235 28.21 -23.42 16.71
N ARG A 1236 27.55 -23.01 17.80
CA ARG A 1236 26.97 -23.91 18.80
C ARG A 1236 25.71 -24.64 18.32
N ILE A 1237 24.82 -23.94 17.62
CA ILE A 1237 23.48 -24.43 17.31
C ILE A 1237 23.38 -24.91 15.86
N TYR A 1238 24.00 -24.20 14.92
CA TYR A 1238 23.96 -24.57 13.49
C TYR A 1238 25.16 -25.40 13.04
N GLY A 1239 26.17 -25.55 13.90
CA GLY A 1239 27.42 -26.24 13.58
C GLY A 1239 28.23 -25.54 12.49
N VAL A 1240 28.11 -24.21 12.36
CA VAL A 1240 28.80 -23.41 11.33
C VAL A 1240 29.81 -22.47 11.98
N ALA A 1241 31.09 -22.72 11.72
CA ALA A 1241 32.17 -21.86 12.19
C ALA A 1241 32.35 -20.68 11.23
N ILE A 1242 32.28 -19.45 11.77
CA ILE A 1242 32.42 -18.21 11.00
C ILE A 1242 33.45 -17.32 11.69
N ASP A 1243 34.46 -16.82 10.97
CA ASP A 1243 35.40 -15.83 11.52
C ASP A 1243 34.63 -14.52 11.80
N PRO A 1244 34.58 -14.02 13.05
CA PRO A 1244 33.80 -12.83 13.39
C PRO A 1244 34.37 -11.53 12.81
N ARG A 1245 35.61 -11.53 12.28
CA ARG A 1245 36.25 -10.36 11.66
C ARG A 1245 35.95 -10.27 10.16
N PHE A 1246 35.95 -11.40 9.47
CA PHE A 1246 35.81 -11.45 8.01
C PHE A 1246 34.45 -11.99 7.54
N PHE A 1247 33.67 -12.58 8.44
CA PHE A 1247 32.40 -13.25 8.14
C PHE A 1247 32.52 -14.34 7.07
N GLU A 1248 33.68 -15.00 7.01
CA GLU A 1248 33.94 -16.16 6.14
C GLU A 1248 33.65 -17.46 6.89
N ILE A 1249 33.14 -18.46 6.16
CA ILE A 1249 32.84 -19.78 6.72
C ILE A 1249 34.13 -20.62 6.75
N ASP A 1250 34.46 -21.16 7.92
CA ASP A 1250 35.45 -22.22 8.06
C ASP A 1250 34.79 -23.57 7.71
N PHE A 1251 34.90 -23.94 6.42
CA PHE A 1251 34.30 -25.16 5.89
C PHE A 1251 34.84 -26.44 6.55
N PRO A 1252 36.16 -26.64 6.76
CA PRO A 1252 36.68 -27.80 7.48
C PRO A 1252 36.07 -27.98 8.87
N THR A 1253 36.08 -26.92 9.70
CA THR A 1253 35.51 -26.98 11.05
C THR A 1253 34.00 -27.21 11.01
N THR A 1254 33.29 -26.55 10.08
CA THR A 1254 31.85 -26.74 9.86
C THR A 1254 31.51 -28.19 9.49
N GLN A 1255 32.28 -28.81 8.60
CA GLN A 1255 32.09 -30.22 8.21
C GLN A 1255 32.34 -31.16 9.39
N GLN A 1256 33.42 -30.94 10.15
CA GLN A 1256 33.73 -31.74 11.33
C GLN A 1256 32.59 -31.66 12.36
N LEU A 1257 32.15 -30.45 12.72
CA LEU A 1257 31.06 -30.24 13.69
C LEU A 1257 29.75 -30.90 13.27
N ARG A 1258 29.42 -30.84 11.97
CA ARG A 1258 28.19 -31.44 11.45
C ARG A 1258 28.28 -32.97 11.31
N SER A 1259 29.47 -33.53 11.10
CA SER A 1259 29.68 -35.00 11.03
C SER A 1259 29.59 -35.70 12.39
N ILE A 1260 30.04 -35.06 13.47
CA ILE A 1260 30.03 -35.63 14.83
C ILE A 1260 28.61 -35.86 15.36
N LYS A 1261 27.60 -35.14 14.84
CA LYS A 1261 26.18 -35.29 15.25
C LYS A 1261 25.42 -36.30 14.37
N SER A 1262 25.97 -36.69 13.21
CA SER A 1262 25.33 -37.68 12.32
C SER A 1262 25.65 -39.14 12.68
N GLU A 1263 26.62 -39.36 13.57
CA GLU A 1263 26.86 -40.62 14.30
C GLU A 1263 26.08 -40.61 15.61
#